data_AF-A0A532UII3-F1
#
_entry.id   AF-A0A532UII3-F1
#
_cell.length_a   1.000
_cell.length_b   1.000
_cell.length_c   1.000
_cell.angle_alpha   90.00
_cell.angle_beta   90.00
_cell.angle_gamma   90.00
#
_symmetry.space_group_name_H-M   'P 1'
#
loop_
_entity.id
_entity.type
_entity.pdbx_description
1 polymer ?
#
loop_
_entity_poly.entity_id
_entity_poly.type
_entity_poly.pdbx_seq_one_letter_code
_entity_poly.pdbx_strand_id
1 'polypeptide(L)'
;MPSAFVIEKTEPAPCKIACPIHQDVPGYMAMVRVGKYKEAINLIRKTNPLPGICGRVCYHPCEGVCRRLYVDEPLSISAIKRFAADFAVRSGEGVKPPEIEEQREERVAIIGSGPAGLSAAHDLALLGYRSTIFEALPVAGGMLAAAIPDYRLPRDVLQADIDYIKKMGVEILTGITIGKDLTIADLQDQGYRAIFVATGAHQGLELNIPGKNLEGICQGIDFLRQVNLKEKVKVGRRVAVIGGGNTAMDATRTALRLGAEEVKIIYRRSRQEMPASDEEIKESEEEGVEFHYLLAPTAFLGKDGKLTGLRLIKMKLGEVDATGRRRPIPVESTEHEMPIDTVILAIGQAPELTFMDARSTFDLTRWNTLVVDDKTLATNIPGVFAGGDVVSGPASVIEAISAGKKAAVTVHRYLCGEFEEYRSELEREEEERRQKEEAPEPDWAEVYKERARQKRAKVPELPRDDRTKNFQEVSLGYGEKEAQEEASRCLACGTCVECMECVKACEVGAIDHQMKDEVEELQVGAIVVATGYDLYPLPEIGEYGYGKYKDVIDGLQFERLLSASGPTLGQIRRPSDGKVPKEVVFIKCVRSRDQERGMPYCSKICCMYTAKHAMLYKHRVPDGQAYVFYMDIRAGGKGYEEFVQRATEQDEVLYLRGRVSKVFQQGEKIIVWGTDTLTGEKIEIAADMVVLATAMLPNKATAELVKKLKVPTDPYGFLNEAHPKLRPVEFISSGLYLAGCSQAPKDIPEAVAQASGAASKVASIFSRDELFHDPAITDVDEDLCCGCGICVEVCPYRARKLDTEKKVVEVNLALCEGCGVCGAACPTGAAQPKNFTDKQMLEMVSSILRD
;
A
#
# COMPACT_ATOMS: atom_id res chain seq x y z
N MET A 1 11.65 -13.86 22.78
CA MET A 1 11.60 -12.76 21.78
C MET A 1 10.31 -12.92 21.03
N PRO A 2 9.41 -11.92 20.97
CA PRO A 2 8.20 -12.08 20.19
C PRO A 2 8.59 -12.25 18.72
N SER A 3 8.18 -13.39 18.18
CA SER A 3 8.37 -13.89 16.82
C SER A 3 7.32 -13.36 15.84
N ALA A 4 6.68 -12.23 16.16
CA ALA A 4 5.59 -11.68 15.36
C ALA A 4 6.14 -10.65 14.36
N PHE A 5 6.04 -10.98 13.07
CA PHE A 5 6.01 -9.96 12.02
C PHE A 5 4.58 -9.42 11.97
N VAL A 6 4.38 -8.19 12.40
CA VAL A 6 3.09 -7.50 12.22
C VAL A 6 3.12 -6.86 10.84
N ILE A 7 2.06 -7.06 10.05
CA ILE A 7 1.92 -6.43 8.74
C ILE A 7 1.35 -5.03 8.97
N GLU A 8 2.20 -4.01 8.89
CA GLU A 8 1.74 -2.64 8.91
C GLU A 8 1.31 -2.21 7.50
N LYS A 9 0.03 -1.89 7.34
CA LYS A 9 -0.53 -1.35 6.10
C LYS A 9 -0.72 0.16 6.26
N THR A 10 0.19 0.93 5.68
CA THR A 10 0.04 2.37 5.49
C THR A 10 -0.75 2.67 4.21
N GLU A 11 -0.94 3.96 3.88
CA GLU A 11 -1.62 4.38 2.64
C GLU A 11 -1.12 3.63 1.39
N PRO A 12 -2.03 3.28 0.45
CA PRO A 12 -1.64 2.62 -0.78
C PRO A 12 -0.68 3.49 -1.61
N ALA A 13 0.22 2.85 -2.36
CA ALA A 13 1.12 3.58 -3.24
C ALA A 13 0.33 4.41 -4.28
N PRO A 14 0.76 5.64 -4.62
CA PRO A 14 0.00 6.54 -5.49
C PRO A 14 -0.22 5.95 -6.89
N CYS A 15 0.73 5.16 -7.39
CA CYS A 15 0.60 4.45 -8.67
C CYS A 15 -0.54 3.41 -8.68
N LYS A 16 -0.88 2.81 -7.52
CA LYS A 16 -2.03 1.90 -7.36
C LYS A 16 -3.34 2.70 -7.29
N ILE A 17 -3.32 3.84 -6.58
CA ILE A 17 -4.50 4.72 -6.45
C ILE A 17 -4.90 5.31 -7.81
N ALA A 18 -3.94 5.86 -8.57
CA ALA A 18 -4.18 6.50 -9.85
C ALA A 18 -4.52 5.54 -11.00
N CYS A 19 -4.29 4.24 -10.82
CA CYS A 19 -4.66 3.25 -11.82
C CYS A 19 -6.17 2.92 -11.69
N PRO A 20 -7.00 3.10 -12.74
CA PRO A 20 -8.45 2.85 -12.66
C PRO A 20 -8.88 1.44 -12.25
N ILE A 21 -7.97 0.46 -12.36
CA ILE A 21 -8.19 -0.94 -11.94
C ILE A 21 -7.44 -1.30 -10.65
N HIS A 22 -6.89 -0.31 -9.95
CA HIS A 22 -6.09 -0.47 -8.74
C HIS A 22 -4.96 -1.51 -8.84
N GLN A 23 -4.27 -1.51 -9.98
CA GLN A 23 -3.17 -2.43 -10.25
C GLN A 23 -2.10 -2.33 -9.17
N ASP A 24 -1.71 -3.48 -8.61
CA ASP A 24 -0.62 -3.59 -7.65
C ASP A 24 0.77 -3.42 -8.30
N VAL A 25 1.10 -2.16 -8.62
CA VAL A 25 2.40 -1.80 -9.20
C VAL A 25 3.57 -2.15 -8.29
N PRO A 26 3.59 -1.77 -6.99
CA PRO A 26 4.72 -2.07 -6.12
C PRO A 26 4.98 -3.58 -5.99
N GLY A 27 3.92 -4.40 -5.94
CA GLY A 27 4.06 -5.85 -5.81
C GLY A 27 4.75 -6.49 -6.99
N TYR A 28 4.30 -6.24 -8.23
CA TYR A 28 4.95 -6.85 -9.39
C TYR A 28 6.33 -6.24 -9.68
N MET A 29 6.57 -4.98 -9.31
CA MET A 29 7.91 -4.37 -9.36
C MET A 29 8.88 -5.12 -8.45
N ALA A 30 8.46 -5.40 -7.20
CA ALA A 30 9.28 -6.15 -6.25
C ALA A 30 9.58 -7.57 -6.75
N MET A 31 8.62 -8.23 -7.39
CA MET A 31 8.79 -9.57 -7.97
C MET A 31 9.74 -9.56 -9.17
N VAL A 32 9.59 -8.62 -10.12
CA VAL A 32 10.48 -8.49 -11.28
C VAL A 32 11.91 -8.19 -10.82
N ARG A 33 12.09 -7.32 -9.82
CA ARG A 33 13.39 -7.00 -9.24
C ARG A 33 14.18 -8.24 -8.77
N VAL A 34 13.50 -9.26 -8.24
CA VAL A 34 14.13 -10.46 -7.68
C VAL A 34 14.04 -11.68 -8.61
N GLY A 35 13.63 -11.50 -9.86
CA GLY A 35 13.54 -12.59 -10.84
C GLY A 35 12.29 -13.48 -10.73
N LYS A 36 11.29 -13.10 -9.93
CA LYS A 36 10.03 -13.84 -9.74
C LYS A 36 8.98 -13.48 -10.79
N TYR A 37 9.27 -13.75 -12.06
CA TYR A 37 8.46 -13.26 -13.19
C TYR A 37 7.09 -13.95 -13.31
N LYS A 38 7.04 -15.24 -12.99
CA LYS A 38 5.78 -16.02 -12.95
C LYS A 38 4.83 -15.45 -11.90
N GLU A 39 5.33 -15.15 -10.72
CA GLU A 39 4.56 -14.53 -9.65
C GLU A 39 4.12 -13.12 -10.04
N ALA A 40 5.00 -12.35 -10.71
CA ALA A 40 4.70 -11.00 -11.19
C ALA A 40 3.51 -10.99 -12.16
N ILE A 41 3.51 -11.85 -13.19
CA ILE A 41 2.41 -11.90 -14.15
C ILE A 41 1.11 -12.42 -13.50
N ASN A 42 1.19 -13.39 -12.59
CA ASN A 42 0.01 -13.88 -11.86
C ASN A 42 -0.59 -12.79 -10.97
N LEU A 43 0.26 -11.98 -10.31
CA LEU A 43 -0.17 -10.83 -9.52
C LEU A 43 -0.82 -9.77 -10.40
N ILE A 44 -0.23 -9.48 -11.57
CA ILE A 44 -0.80 -8.52 -12.52
C ILE A 44 -2.21 -8.95 -12.94
N ARG A 45 -2.39 -10.24 -13.26
CA ARG A 45 -3.67 -10.82 -13.74
C ARG A 45 -4.78 -10.84 -12.70
N LYS A 46 -4.48 -10.71 -11.41
CA LYS A 46 -5.53 -10.55 -10.38
C LYS A 46 -6.44 -9.36 -10.66
N THR A 47 -5.87 -8.25 -11.14
CA THR A 47 -6.64 -7.03 -11.42
C THR A 47 -6.72 -6.72 -12.91
N ASN A 48 -5.72 -7.11 -13.71
CA ASN A 48 -5.65 -6.78 -15.12
C ASN A 48 -5.77 -8.01 -16.02
N PRO A 49 -6.92 -8.23 -16.67
CA PRO A 49 -7.12 -9.37 -17.56
C PRO A 49 -6.34 -9.28 -18.89
N LEU A 50 -5.87 -8.08 -19.25
CA LEU A 50 -5.24 -7.78 -20.54
C LEU A 50 -3.81 -7.22 -20.38
N PRO A 51 -2.91 -7.93 -19.66
CA PRO A 51 -1.59 -7.40 -19.31
C PRO A 51 -0.67 -7.16 -20.51
N GLY A 52 -0.70 -8.03 -21.53
CA GLY A 52 0.11 -7.89 -22.73
C GLY A 52 -0.30 -6.69 -23.56
N ILE A 53 -1.61 -6.45 -23.64
CA ILE A 53 -2.22 -5.28 -24.31
C ILE A 53 -1.90 -4.00 -23.52
N CYS A 54 -2.21 -3.97 -22.22
CA CYS A 54 -1.94 -2.78 -21.40
C CYS A 54 -0.44 -2.44 -21.29
N GLY A 55 0.46 -3.41 -21.45
CA GLY A 55 1.90 -3.13 -21.51
C GLY A 55 2.32 -2.33 -22.74
N ARG A 56 1.47 -2.27 -23.78
CA ARG A 56 1.76 -1.61 -25.07
C ARG A 56 0.97 -0.33 -25.29
N VAL A 57 -0.32 -0.33 -24.96
CA VAL A 57 -1.24 0.75 -25.38
C VAL A 57 -1.85 1.55 -24.22
N CYS A 58 -1.44 1.28 -22.98
CA CYS A 58 -1.95 2.01 -21.82
C CYS A 58 -1.37 3.43 -21.74
N TYR A 59 -2.22 4.40 -21.38
CA TYR A 59 -1.83 5.77 -21.06
C TYR A 59 -1.07 5.93 -19.72
N HIS A 60 -0.88 4.83 -18.99
CA HIS A 60 -0.01 4.74 -17.82
C HIS A 60 -0.12 5.91 -16.80
N PRO A 61 -1.34 6.28 -16.34
CA PRO A 61 -1.54 7.37 -15.39
C PRO A 61 -0.77 7.16 -14.07
N CYS A 62 -0.48 5.90 -13.75
CA CYS A 62 0.35 5.49 -12.63
C CYS A 62 1.79 6.06 -12.66
N GLU A 63 2.36 6.33 -13.84
CA GLU A 63 3.70 6.91 -13.97
C GLU A 63 3.70 8.41 -13.66
N GLY A 64 2.62 9.13 -14.01
CA GLY A 64 2.46 10.57 -13.77
C GLY A 64 2.38 10.95 -12.29
N VAL A 65 1.96 10.03 -11.42
CA VAL A 65 1.89 10.23 -9.96
C VAL A 65 3.01 9.51 -9.19
N CYS A 66 4.03 9.01 -9.89
CA CYS A 66 5.10 8.24 -9.25
C CYS A 66 5.95 9.12 -8.33
N ARG A 67 6.05 8.80 -7.03
CA ARG A 67 6.92 9.52 -6.07
C ARG A 67 8.41 9.53 -6.45
N ARG A 68 8.84 8.70 -7.41
CA ARG A 68 10.21 8.78 -7.95
C ARG A 68 10.49 10.11 -8.66
N LEU A 69 9.45 10.83 -9.09
CA LEU A 69 9.55 12.20 -9.63
C LEU A 69 10.21 13.20 -8.66
N TYR A 70 10.16 12.96 -7.34
CA TYR A 70 10.86 13.78 -6.34
C TYR A 70 12.38 13.51 -6.28
N VAL A 71 12.87 12.46 -6.95
CA VAL A 71 14.28 12.04 -6.96
C VAL A 71 14.90 12.25 -8.34
N ASP A 72 14.29 11.67 -9.38
CA ASP A 72 14.72 11.72 -10.78
C ASP A 72 13.54 11.57 -11.76
N GLU A 73 13.44 10.44 -12.46
CA GLU A 73 12.44 10.15 -13.49
C GLU A 73 11.44 9.10 -12.98
N PRO A 74 10.18 9.08 -13.43
CA PRO A 74 9.23 8.06 -13.00
C PRO A 74 9.69 6.65 -13.40
N LEU A 75 9.10 5.64 -12.76
CA LEU A 75 9.30 4.25 -13.15
C LEU A 75 8.60 3.97 -14.49
N SER A 76 9.17 3.07 -15.28
CA SER A 76 8.60 2.53 -16.51
C SER A 76 7.62 1.40 -16.22
N ILE A 77 6.56 1.75 -15.51
CA ILE A 77 5.52 0.85 -15.02
C ILE A 77 4.89 0.04 -16.17
N SER A 78 4.61 0.69 -17.30
CA SER A 78 4.04 0.01 -18.48
C SER A 78 5.02 -0.99 -19.09
N ALA A 79 6.29 -0.60 -19.23
CA ALA A 79 7.33 -1.45 -19.83
C ALA A 79 7.66 -2.67 -18.95
N ILE A 80 7.64 -2.53 -17.63
CA ILE A 80 7.81 -3.68 -16.71
C ILE A 80 6.60 -4.63 -16.77
N LYS A 81 5.38 -4.10 -16.87
CA LYS A 81 4.18 -4.92 -17.09
C LYS A 81 4.27 -5.70 -18.40
N ARG A 82 4.70 -5.03 -19.48
CA ARG A 82 4.96 -5.66 -20.77
C ARG A 82 6.00 -6.78 -20.63
N PHE A 83 7.12 -6.52 -19.98
CA PHE A 83 8.17 -7.53 -19.76
C PHE A 83 7.61 -8.79 -19.09
N ALA A 84 6.80 -8.64 -18.04
CA ALA A 84 6.18 -9.78 -17.35
C ALA A 84 5.21 -10.55 -18.24
N ALA A 85 4.41 -9.86 -19.06
CA ALA A 85 3.50 -10.48 -20.01
C ALA A 85 4.24 -11.22 -21.14
N ASP A 86 5.25 -10.56 -21.74
CA ASP A 86 6.07 -11.13 -22.81
C ASP A 86 6.92 -12.31 -22.28
N PHE A 87 7.37 -12.28 -21.02
CA PHE A 87 7.99 -13.43 -20.35
C PHE A 87 7.03 -14.62 -20.33
N ALA A 88 5.78 -14.44 -19.88
CA ALA A 88 4.81 -15.53 -19.78
C ALA A 88 4.56 -16.23 -21.12
N VAL A 89 4.44 -15.45 -22.20
CA VAL A 89 4.26 -16.00 -23.55
C VAL A 89 5.51 -16.77 -24.01
N ARG A 90 6.71 -16.22 -23.80
CA ARG A 90 7.97 -16.85 -24.26
C ARG A 90 8.34 -18.10 -23.47
N SER A 91 8.13 -18.11 -22.15
CA SER A 91 8.50 -19.24 -21.27
C SER A 91 7.40 -20.28 -21.17
N GLY A 92 6.14 -19.92 -21.45
CA GLY A 92 4.98 -20.75 -21.16
C GLY A 92 4.61 -20.80 -19.67
N GLU A 93 5.26 -20.01 -18.81
CA GLU A 93 4.94 -19.93 -17.39
C GLU A 93 3.90 -18.84 -17.10
N GLY A 94 3.01 -19.06 -16.12
CA GLY A 94 1.98 -18.08 -15.76
C GLY A 94 0.84 -17.95 -16.79
N VAL A 95 0.79 -18.86 -17.77
CA VAL A 95 -0.25 -18.89 -18.83
C VAL A 95 -1.47 -19.75 -18.49
N LYS A 96 -1.43 -20.52 -17.39
CA LYS A 96 -2.57 -21.32 -16.91
C LYS A 96 -3.48 -20.42 -16.05
N PRO A 97 -4.78 -20.30 -16.37
CA PRO A 97 -5.72 -19.63 -15.48
C PRO A 97 -5.86 -20.33 -14.12
N PRO A 98 -6.34 -19.62 -13.08
CA PRO A 98 -6.68 -20.26 -11.81
C PRO A 98 -7.76 -21.32 -11.98
N GLU A 99 -7.79 -22.30 -11.07
CA GLU A 99 -8.87 -23.28 -11.02
C GLU A 99 -10.12 -22.61 -10.42
N ILE A 100 -11.26 -22.76 -11.10
CA ILE A 100 -12.53 -22.17 -10.69
C ILE A 100 -13.25 -23.23 -9.84
N GLU A 101 -13.32 -23.01 -8.53
CA GLU A 101 -13.81 -24.00 -7.56
C GLU A 101 -15.32 -24.27 -7.66
N GLU A 102 -16.12 -23.22 -7.89
CA GLU A 102 -17.57 -23.29 -7.94
C GLU A 102 -18.08 -22.83 -9.32
N GLN A 103 -18.99 -23.61 -9.90
CA GLN A 103 -19.65 -23.28 -11.16
C GLN A 103 -21.09 -22.87 -10.85
N ARG A 104 -21.49 -21.70 -11.35
CA ARG A 104 -22.84 -21.18 -11.20
C ARG A 104 -23.70 -21.57 -12.41
N GLU A 105 -25.00 -21.78 -12.18
CA GLU A 105 -25.93 -22.19 -13.23
C GLU A 105 -26.40 -21.00 -14.08
N GLU A 106 -26.39 -19.78 -13.52
CA GLU A 106 -26.86 -18.59 -14.19
C GLU A 106 -25.95 -18.21 -15.38
N ARG A 107 -26.59 -17.87 -16.50
CA ARG A 107 -25.92 -17.45 -17.74
C ARG A 107 -25.90 -15.93 -17.87
N VAL A 108 -24.75 -15.39 -18.28
CA VAL A 108 -24.54 -13.96 -18.53
C VAL A 108 -24.19 -13.73 -20.00
N ALA A 109 -24.88 -12.81 -20.66
CA ALA A 109 -24.55 -12.38 -22.02
C ALA A 109 -23.75 -11.07 -21.98
N ILE A 110 -22.72 -10.98 -22.81
CA ILE A 110 -21.90 -9.78 -22.97
C ILE A 110 -21.94 -9.38 -24.44
N ILE A 111 -22.27 -8.13 -24.73
CA ILE A 111 -22.38 -7.63 -26.10
C ILE A 111 -21.16 -6.77 -26.40
N GLY A 112 -20.27 -7.28 -27.26
CA GLY A 112 -19.00 -6.66 -27.62
C GLY A 112 -17.79 -7.28 -26.91
N SER A 113 -16.75 -7.60 -27.68
CA SER A 113 -15.50 -8.20 -27.20
C SER A 113 -14.36 -7.19 -27.01
N GLY A 114 -14.70 -5.92 -26.80
CA GLY A 114 -13.72 -4.88 -26.45
C GLY A 114 -13.14 -5.05 -25.04
N PRO A 115 -12.28 -4.12 -24.58
CA PRO A 115 -11.64 -4.22 -23.27
C PRO A 115 -12.64 -4.35 -22.10
N ALA A 116 -13.77 -3.63 -22.18
CA ALA A 116 -14.82 -3.72 -21.16
C ALA A 116 -15.49 -5.10 -21.13
N GLY A 117 -15.89 -5.63 -22.28
CA GLY A 117 -16.53 -6.94 -22.38
C GLY A 117 -15.62 -8.10 -21.98
N LEU A 118 -14.36 -8.08 -22.45
CA LEU A 118 -13.35 -9.08 -22.07
C LEU A 118 -13.05 -9.04 -20.57
N SER A 119 -12.96 -7.85 -19.98
CA SER A 119 -12.72 -7.66 -18.55
C SER A 119 -13.89 -8.15 -17.70
N ALA A 120 -15.12 -7.82 -18.09
CA ALA A 120 -16.32 -8.33 -17.43
C ALA A 120 -16.38 -9.86 -17.49
N ALA A 121 -16.12 -10.45 -18.66
CA ALA A 121 -16.14 -11.89 -18.84
C ALA A 121 -15.09 -12.61 -17.98
N HIS A 122 -13.87 -12.06 -17.90
CA HIS A 122 -12.80 -12.58 -17.05
C HIS A 122 -13.20 -12.60 -15.57
N ASP A 123 -13.67 -11.47 -15.05
CA ASP A 123 -14.00 -11.34 -13.62
C ASP A 123 -15.25 -12.17 -13.27
N LEU A 124 -16.24 -12.26 -14.17
CA LEU A 124 -17.39 -13.15 -14.00
C LEU A 124 -16.99 -14.63 -13.99
N ALA A 125 -16.01 -15.02 -14.81
CA ALA A 125 -15.48 -16.39 -14.80
C ALA A 125 -14.78 -16.72 -13.48
N LEU A 126 -14.06 -15.77 -12.88
CA LEU A 126 -13.48 -15.95 -11.52
C LEU A 126 -14.55 -16.16 -10.45
N LEU A 127 -15.76 -15.61 -10.65
CA LEU A 127 -16.92 -15.78 -9.77
C LEU A 127 -17.76 -17.02 -10.08
N GLY A 128 -17.34 -17.85 -11.06
CA GLY A 128 -17.98 -19.11 -11.41
C GLY A 128 -19.02 -19.04 -12.53
N TYR A 129 -19.27 -17.87 -13.13
CA TYR A 129 -20.27 -17.72 -14.18
C TYR A 129 -19.75 -18.12 -15.56
N ARG A 130 -20.60 -18.79 -16.35
CA ARG A 130 -20.35 -19.06 -17.77
C ARG A 130 -20.93 -17.92 -18.61
N SER A 131 -20.06 -17.03 -19.05
CA SER A 131 -20.43 -15.90 -19.90
C SER A 131 -20.24 -16.20 -21.39
N THR A 132 -21.16 -15.71 -22.22
CA THR A 132 -21.06 -15.73 -23.68
C THR A 132 -20.91 -14.30 -24.18
N ILE A 133 -19.82 -14.01 -24.90
CA ILE A 133 -19.60 -12.74 -25.58
C ILE A 133 -20.11 -12.83 -27.03
N PHE A 134 -20.97 -11.91 -27.42
CA PHE A 134 -21.45 -11.73 -28.79
C PHE A 134 -20.70 -10.57 -29.45
N GLU A 135 -19.90 -10.86 -30.47
CA GLU A 135 -19.06 -9.90 -31.19
C GLU A 135 -19.52 -9.74 -32.64
N ALA A 136 -19.70 -8.50 -33.08
CA ALA A 136 -20.18 -8.18 -34.42
C ALA A 136 -19.10 -8.39 -35.50
N LEU A 137 -17.84 -8.10 -35.17
CA LEU A 137 -16.71 -8.30 -36.07
C LEU A 137 -16.38 -9.80 -36.24
N PRO A 138 -15.70 -10.18 -37.33
CA PRO A 138 -15.25 -11.56 -37.53
C PRO A 138 -14.16 -12.01 -36.54
N VAL A 139 -13.58 -11.07 -35.79
CA VAL A 139 -12.49 -11.29 -34.83
C VAL A 139 -12.83 -10.66 -33.48
N ALA A 140 -12.31 -11.24 -32.40
CA ALA A 140 -12.47 -10.71 -31.05
C ALA A 140 -11.45 -9.60 -30.73
N GLY A 141 -11.80 -8.71 -29.79
CA GLY A 141 -10.95 -7.61 -29.30
C GLY A 141 -11.55 -6.22 -29.51
N GLY A 142 -12.69 -6.09 -30.17
CA GLY A 142 -13.36 -4.81 -30.43
C GLY A 142 -12.41 -3.77 -31.05
N MET A 143 -12.35 -2.56 -30.48
CA MET A 143 -11.45 -1.48 -30.94
C MET A 143 -9.95 -1.82 -30.83
N LEU A 144 -9.55 -2.78 -29.99
CA LEU A 144 -8.16 -3.25 -29.94
C LEU A 144 -7.79 -3.98 -31.24
N ALA A 145 -8.72 -4.75 -31.79
CA ALA A 145 -8.59 -5.45 -33.06
C ALA A 145 -8.81 -4.51 -34.25
N ALA A 146 -9.81 -3.63 -34.15
CA ALA A 146 -10.26 -2.80 -35.26
C ALA A 146 -9.43 -1.51 -35.44
N ALA A 147 -9.04 -0.81 -34.38
CA ALA A 147 -8.45 0.52 -34.51
C ALA A 147 -6.93 0.53 -34.31
N ILE A 148 -6.41 -0.18 -33.31
CA ILE A 148 -4.99 -0.10 -32.95
C ILE A 148 -4.15 -0.89 -33.98
N PRO A 149 -3.17 -0.26 -34.65
CA PRO A 149 -2.35 -0.93 -35.67
C PRO A 149 -1.41 -2.01 -35.11
N ASP A 150 -1.06 -2.99 -35.95
CA ASP A 150 -0.17 -4.12 -35.60
C ASP A 150 1.22 -3.68 -35.09
N TYR A 151 1.74 -2.54 -35.56
CA TYR A 151 3.05 -2.02 -35.14
C TYR A 151 3.05 -1.46 -33.70
N ARG A 152 1.86 -1.25 -33.10
CA ARG A 152 1.69 -0.91 -31.67
C ARG A 152 1.17 -2.07 -30.87
N LEU A 153 0.20 -2.80 -31.43
CA LEU A 153 -0.42 -3.95 -30.78
C LEU A 153 -0.41 -5.16 -31.73
N PRO A 154 0.63 -5.99 -31.65
CA PRO A 154 0.70 -7.22 -32.44
C PRO A 154 -0.51 -8.14 -32.19
N ARG A 155 -0.98 -8.81 -33.24
CA ARG A 155 -2.20 -9.62 -33.20
C ARG A 155 -2.06 -10.90 -32.40
N ASP A 156 -0.86 -11.48 -32.37
CA ASP A 156 -0.50 -12.61 -31.53
C ASP A 156 -0.55 -12.25 -30.04
N VAL A 157 -0.10 -11.03 -29.67
CA VAL A 157 -0.21 -10.53 -28.29
C VAL A 157 -1.67 -10.32 -27.88
N LEU A 158 -2.46 -9.68 -28.74
CA LEU A 158 -3.91 -9.52 -28.53
C LEU A 158 -4.59 -10.89 -28.34
N GLN A 159 -4.28 -11.84 -29.22
CA GLN A 159 -4.85 -13.18 -29.17
C GLN A 159 -4.43 -13.94 -27.91
N ALA A 160 -3.19 -13.79 -27.43
CA ALA A 160 -2.70 -14.46 -26.22
C ALA A 160 -3.47 -14.06 -24.96
N ASP A 161 -3.81 -12.79 -24.80
CA ASP A 161 -4.63 -12.31 -23.68
C ASP A 161 -6.10 -12.78 -23.83
N ILE A 162 -6.67 -12.77 -25.04
CA ILE A 162 -8.02 -13.30 -25.30
C ILE A 162 -8.08 -14.81 -25.03
N ASP A 163 -7.09 -15.57 -25.48
CA ASP A 163 -7.01 -17.02 -25.28
C ASP A 163 -6.91 -17.39 -23.80
N TYR A 164 -6.25 -16.55 -22.99
CA TYR A 164 -6.24 -16.74 -21.54
C TYR A 164 -7.66 -16.68 -20.95
N ILE A 165 -8.47 -15.71 -21.38
CA ILE A 165 -9.86 -15.56 -20.95
C ILE A 165 -10.72 -16.73 -21.46
N LYS A 166 -10.53 -17.18 -22.71
CA LYS A 166 -11.23 -18.36 -23.25
C LYS A 166 -10.92 -19.63 -22.45
N LYS A 167 -9.67 -19.81 -22.00
CA LYS A 167 -9.27 -20.93 -21.14
C LYS A 167 -9.96 -20.94 -19.77
N MET A 168 -10.56 -19.83 -19.34
CA MET A 168 -11.37 -19.74 -18.12
C MET A 168 -12.82 -20.21 -18.33
N GLY A 169 -13.19 -20.63 -19.55
CA GLY A 169 -14.54 -21.10 -19.87
C GLY A 169 -15.46 -20.04 -20.47
N VAL A 170 -14.93 -18.87 -20.83
CA VAL A 170 -15.67 -17.82 -21.55
C VAL A 170 -15.85 -18.22 -23.01
N GLU A 171 -17.08 -18.17 -23.49
CA GLU A 171 -17.42 -18.39 -24.89
C GLU A 171 -17.44 -17.06 -25.65
N ILE A 172 -16.88 -17.02 -26.87
CA ILE A 172 -16.89 -15.82 -27.71
C ILE A 172 -17.40 -16.21 -29.09
N LEU A 173 -18.55 -15.66 -29.47
CA LEU A 173 -19.22 -15.87 -30.75
C LEU A 173 -19.03 -14.62 -31.62
N THR A 174 -18.27 -14.74 -32.70
CA THR A 174 -17.98 -13.65 -33.64
C THR A 174 -18.96 -13.62 -34.82
N GLY A 175 -19.07 -12.47 -35.50
CA GLY A 175 -19.98 -12.27 -36.63
C GLY A 175 -21.46 -12.19 -36.25
N ILE A 176 -21.81 -11.96 -34.98
CA ILE A 176 -23.19 -11.82 -34.49
C ILE A 176 -23.43 -10.38 -34.08
N THR A 177 -24.34 -9.70 -34.78
CA THR A 177 -24.70 -8.30 -34.54
C THR A 177 -26.02 -8.21 -33.78
N ILE A 178 -25.98 -7.75 -32.53
CA ILE A 178 -27.20 -7.49 -31.76
C ILE A 178 -27.95 -6.28 -32.36
N GLY A 179 -29.26 -6.40 -32.54
CA GLY A 179 -30.12 -5.48 -33.31
C GLY A 179 -30.43 -5.97 -34.72
N LYS A 180 -29.64 -6.90 -35.26
CA LYS A 180 -29.83 -7.46 -36.60
C LYS A 180 -30.04 -8.97 -36.59
N ASP A 181 -29.14 -9.70 -35.95
CA ASP A 181 -29.16 -11.17 -35.93
C ASP A 181 -29.89 -11.71 -34.69
N LEU A 182 -29.76 -11.02 -33.55
CA LEU A 182 -30.47 -11.27 -32.29
C LEU A 182 -30.81 -9.94 -31.62
N THR A 183 -31.82 -9.92 -30.76
CA THR A 183 -32.15 -8.76 -29.93
C THR A 183 -31.80 -9.00 -28.46
N ILE A 184 -31.77 -7.94 -27.65
CA ILE A 184 -31.58 -8.07 -26.20
C ILE A 184 -32.73 -8.87 -25.57
N ALA A 185 -33.95 -8.69 -26.07
CA ALA A 185 -35.11 -9.47 -25.65
C ALA A 185 -34.95 -10.96 -25.99
N ASP A 186 -34.42 -11.30 -27.17
CA ASP A 186 -34.14 -12.70 -27.53
C ASP A 186 -33.13 -13.34 -26.58
N LEU A 187 -32.12 -12.59 -26.12
CA LEU A 187 -31.16 -13.08 -25.13
C LEU A 187 -31.84 -13.35 -23.77
N GLN A 188 -32.74 -12.46 -23.33
CA GLN A 188 -33.52 -12.71 -22.11
C GLN A 188 -34.41 -13.94 -22.25
N ASP A 189 -35.09 -14.09 -23.39
CA ASP A 189 -35.96 -15.24 -23.70
C ASP A 189 -35.16 -16.57 -23.79
N GLN A 190 -33.87 -16.50 -24.14
CA GLN A 190 -32.93 -17.64 -24.11
C GLN A 190 -32.40 -17.98 -22.71
N GLY A 191 -32.85 -17.27 -21.67
CA GLY A 191 -32.51 -17.54 -20.27
C GLY A 191 -31.25 -16.85 -19.76
N TYR A 192 -30.72 -15.85 -20.48
CA TYR A 192 -29.66 -15.00 -19.93
C TYR A 192 -30.25 -14.07 -18.86
N ARG A 193 -29.84 -14.27 -17.60
CA ARG A 193 -30.38 -13.54 -16.43
C ARG A 193 -29.79 -12.15 -16.26
N ALA A 194 -28.60 -11.91 -16.80
CA ALA A 194 -27.95 -10.61 -16.84
C ALA A 194 -27.29 -10.39 -18.21
N ILE A 195 -27.33 -9.15 -18.68
CA ILE A 195 -26.77 -8.73 -19.97
C ILE A 195 -25.88 -7.51 -19.75
N PHE A 196 -24.66 -7.54 -20.25
CA PHE A 196 -23.74 -6.40 -20.22
C PHE A 196 -23.47 -5.86 -21.63
N VAL A 197 -23.86 -4.60 -21.87
CA VAL A 197 -23.68 -3.90 -23.15
C VAL A 197 -22.35 -3.16 -23.15
N ALA A 198 -21.42 -3.61 -24.00
CA ALA A 198 -20.05 -3.10 -24.14
C ALA A 198 -19.67 -2.90 -25.62
N THR A 199 -20.61 -2.40 -26.42
CA THR A 199 -20.48 -2.26 -27.89
C THR A 199 -19.48 -1.19 -28.33
N GLY A 200 -19.06 -0.29 -27.43
CA GLY A 200 -18.07 0.74 -27.72
C GLY A 200 -18.54 1.88 -28.64
N ALA A 201 -17.60 2.67 -29.14
CA ALA A 201 -17.84 3.83 -30.02
C ALA A 201 -17.23 3.63 -31.42
N HIS A 202 -17.87 2.81 -32.25
CA HIS A 202 -17.33 2.42 -33.55
C HIS A 202 -17.63 3.40 -34.70
N GLN A 203 -18.48 4.42 -34.49
CA GLN A 203 -18.87 5.36 -35.54
C GLN A 203 -17.98 6.60 -35.54
N GLY A 204 -17.40 6.97 -36.69
CA GLY A 204 -16.67 8.23 -36.84
C GLY A 204 -17.60 9.44 -36.96
N LEU A 205 -17.23 10.58 -36.36
CA LEU A 205 -18.00 11.82 -36.52
C LEU A 205 -17.83 12.40 -37.94
N GLU A 206 -18.92 12.89 -38.53
CA GLU A 206 -18.88 13.55 -39.83
C GLU A 206 -18.48 15.02 -39.74
N LEU A 207 -17.77 15.50 -40.77
CA LEU A 207 -17.51 16.91 -40.97
C LEU A 207 -18.43 17.47 -42.07
N ASN A 208 -19.43 18.25 -41.67
CA ASN A 208 -20.42 18.83 -42.58
C ASN A 208 -19.91 20.11 -43.26
N ILE A 209 -18.98 19.94 -44.20
CA ILE A 209 -18.48 21.02 -45.06
C ILE A 209 -18.69 20.68 -46.55
N PRO A 210 -18.68 21.67 -47.47
CA PRO A 210 -18.83 21.42 -48.91
C PRO A 210 -17.83 20.37 -49.43
N GLY A 211 -18.29 19.48 -50.32
CA GLY A 211 -17.45 18.44 -50.93
C GLY A 211 -17.27 17.15 -50.11
N LYS A 212 -18.03 16.95 -49.01
CA LYS A 212 -17.86 15.78 -48.12
C LYS A 212 -18.04 14.39 -48.75
N ASN A 213 -18.70 14.30 -49.91
CA ASN A 213 -18.99 13.04 -50.60
C ASN A 213 -18.00 12.74 -51.75
N LEU A 214 -16.87 13.45 -51.83
CA LEU A 214 -15.86 13.20 -52.86
C LEU A 214 -15.13 11.87 -52.62
N GLU A 215 -14.79 11.17 -53.71
CA GLU A 215 -13.93 9.99 -53.65
C GLU A 215 -12.53 10.38 -53.14
N GLY A 216 -12.02 9.66 -52.15
CA GLY A 216 -10.75 9.96 -51.47
C GLY A 216 -10.91 10.48 -50.04
N ILE A 217 -12.14 10.63 -49.54
CA ILE A 217 -12.43 10.96 -48.14
C ILE A 217 -12.87 9.67 -47.42
N CYS A 218 -12.27 9.36 -46.27
CA CYS A 218 -12.69 8.26 -45.41
C CYS A 218 -12.68 8.62 -43.92
N GLN A 219 -13.42 7.85 -43.13
CA GLN A 219 -13.39 7.93 -41.67
C GLN A 219 -12.15 7.21 -41.13
N GLY A 220 -11.49 7.79 -40.13
CA GLY A 220 -10.25 7.24 -39.56
C GLY A 220 -10.43 5.86 -38.95
N ILE A 221 -11.56 5.62 -38.26
CA ILE A 221 -11.85 4.31 -37.70
C ILE A 221 -12.14 3.26 -38.76
N ASP A 222 -12.85 3.61 -39.84
CA ASP A 222 -13.07 2.70 -40.95
C ASP A 222 -11.77 2.37 -41.66
N PHE A 223 -10.94 3.39 -41.91
CA PHE A 223 -9.62 3.22 -42.52
C PHE A 223 -8.75 2.25 -41.71
N LEU A 224 -8.61 2.48 -40.40
CA LEU A 224 -7.81 1.61 -39.54
C LEU A 224 -8.39 0.20 -39.46
N ARG A 225 -9.72 0.07 -39.36
CA ARG A 225 -10.42 -1.22 -39.34
C ARG A 225 -10.15 -2.03 -40.60
N GLN A 226 -10.28 -1.43 -41.77
CA GLN A 226 -10.01 -2.09 -43.04
C GLN A 226 -8.56 -2.60 -43.11
N VAL A 227 -7.59 -1.77 -42.71
CA VAL A 227 -6.17 -2.17 -42.69
C VAL A 227 -5.93 -3.33 -41.72
N ASN A 228 -6.48 -3.25 -40.52
CA ASN A 228 -6.27 -4.25 -39.48
C ASN A 228 -6.94 -5.60 -39.81
N LEU A 229 -8.10 -5.55 -40.48
CA LEU A 229 -8.80 -6.74 -41.01
C LEU A 229 -8.22 -7.24 -42.35
N LYS A 230 -7.08 -6.71 -42.78
CA LYS A 230 -6.34 -7.09 -43.99
C LYS A 230 -7.12 -6.88 -45.29
N GLU A 231 -8.04 -5.91 -45.30
CA GLU A 231 -8.71 -5.45 -46.50
C GLU A 231 -7.77 -4.59 -47.36
N LYS A 232 -8.06 -4.49 -48.67
CA LYS A 232 -7.25 -3.68 -49.59
C LYS A 232 -7.66 -2.21 -49.48
N VAL A 233 -6.85 -1.44 -48.78
CA VAL A 233 -7.00 0.02 -48.67
C VAL A 233 -6.06 0.72 -49.64
N LYS A 234 -6.56 1.70 -50.40
CA LYS A 234 -5.75 2.56 -51.26
C LYS A 234 -5.57 3.92 -50.61
N VAL A 235 -4.35 4.42 -50.62
CA VAL A 235 -3.99 5.75 -50.12
C VAL A 235 -3.34 6.53 -51.26
N GLY A 236 -3.71 7.81 -51.41
CA GLY A 236 -3.10 8.72 -52.37
C GLY A 236 -1.66 9.10 -52.02
N ARG A 237 -1.01 9.89 -52.87
CA ARG A 237 0.38 10.33 -52.65
C ARG A 237 0.44 11.36 -51.51
N ARG A 238 -0.51 12.29 -51.47
CA ARG A 238 -0.64 13.35 -50.44
C ARG A 238 -1.86 13.12 -49.57
N VAL A 239 -1.64 12.86 -48.28
CA VAL A 239 -2.68 12.53 -47.30
C VAL A 239 -2.80 13.65 -46.28
N ALA A 240 -4.03 14.08 -46.00
CA ALA A 240 -4.35 14.93 -44.85
C ALA A 240 -5.18 14.16 -43.83
N VAL A 241 -4.72 14.12 -42.58
CA VAL A 241 -5.49 13.59 -41.45
C VAL A 241 -6.02 14.75 -40.64
N ILE A 242 -7.34 14.84 -40.50
CA ILE A 242 -8.00 15.92 -39.77
C ILE A 242 -8.29 15.43 -38.36
N GLY A 243 -7.56 15.93 -37.36
CA GLY A 243 -7.67 15.46 -35.98
C GLY A 243 -6.39 15.64 -35.19
N GLY A 244 -6.43 15.34 -33.89
CA GLY A 244 -5.25 15.45 -33.02
C GLY A 244 -5.18 14.42 -31.89
N GLY A 245 -6.07 13.42 -31.87
CA GLY A 245 -6.04 12.31 -30.90
C GLY A 245 -5.22 11.11 -31.41
N ASN A 246 -5.12 10.05 -30.61
CA ASN A 246 -4.36 8.84 -30.99
C ASN A 246 -4.84 8.21 -32.30
N THR A 247 -6.15 8.19 -32.57
CA THR A 247 -6.68 7.72 -33.87
C THR A 247 -6.06 8.48 -35.05
N ALA A 248 -5.78 9.78 -34.89
CA ALA A 248 -5.13 10.57 -35.93
C ALA A 248 -3.66 10.16 -36.10
N MET A 249 -2.93 9.92 -35.00
CA MET A 249 -1.54 9.44 -35.05
C MET A 249 -1.45 8.04 -35.67
N ASP A 250 -2.35 7.15 -35.30
CA ASP A 250 -2.41 5.80 -35.87
C ASP A 250 -2.74 5.84 -37.37
N ALA A 251 -3.68 6.70 -37.78
CA ALA A 251 -4.04 6.87 -39.18
C ALA A 251 -2.90 7.44 -40.02
N THR A 252 -2.16 8.44 -39.54
CA THR A 252 -1.03 9.03 -40.28
C THR A 252 0.11 8.04 -40.47
N ARG A 253 0.52 7.38 -39.40
CA ARG A 253 1.61 6.40 -39.40
C ARG A 253 1.24 5.16 -40.23
N THR A 254 -0.03 4.76 -40.21
CA THR A 254 -0.54 3.71 -41.09
C THR A 254 -0.54 4.14 -42.56
N ALA A 255 -0.92 5.38 -42.87
CA ALA A 255 -0.88 5.91 -44.23
C ALA A 255 0.54 5.91 -44.82
N LEU A 256 1.55 6.28 -44.03
CA LEU A 256 2.96 6.17 -44.44
C LEU A 256 3.35 4.73 -44.82
N ARG A 257 2.93 3.75 -44.01
CA ARG A 257 3.20 2.31 -44.25
C ARG A 257 2.46 1.75 -45.48
N LEU A 258 1.37 2.38 -45.89
CA LEU A 258 0.65 2.06 -47.13
C LEU A 258 1.23 2.76 -48.37
N GLY A 259 2.32 3.53 -48.22
CA GLY A 259 3.05 4.13 -49.33
C GLY A 259 2.67 5.58 -49.65
N ALA A 260 2.04 6.31 -48.72
CA ALA A 260 1.89 7.75 -48.87
C ALA A 260 3.26 8.46 -48.88
N GLU A 261 3.47 9.38 -49.81
CA GLU A 261 4.72 10.15 -49.95
C GLU A 261 4.75 11.35 -48.99
N GLU A 262 3.60 11.98 -48.78
CA GLU A 262 3.43 13.10 -47.87
C GLU A 262 2.20 12.89 -46.99
N VAL A 263 2.39 12.96 -45.66
CA VAL A 263 1.29 12.83 -44.69
C VAL A 263 1.29 14.05 -43.77
N LYS A 264 0.16 14.75 -43.74
CA LYS A 264 -0.04 16.00 -43.00
C LYS A 264 -1.14 15.84 -41.96
N ILE A 265 -0.90 16.29 -40.74
CA ILE A 265 -1.94 16.48 -39.72
C ILE A 265 -2.46 17.90 -39.78
N ILE A 266 -3.77 18.05 -39.93
CA ILE A 266 -4.45 19.33 -39.81
C ILE A 266 -5.17 19.37 -38.46
N TYR A 267 -4.69 20.23 -37.56
CA TYR A 267 -5.27 20.37 -36.22
C TYR A 267 -5.67 21.81 -35.92
N ARG A 268 -6.91 21.98 -35.46
CA ARG A 268 -7.52 23.30 -35.23
C ARG A 268 -7.01 24.03 -33.99
N ARG A 269 -6.20 23.41 -33.14
CA ARG A 269 -5.59 24.01 -31.92
C ARG A 269 -4.06 23.89 -31.99
N SER A 270 -3.37 24.28 -30.91
CA SER A 270 -1.92 24.14 -30.81
C SER A 270 -1.52 22.74 -30.32
N ARG A 271 -0.21 22.45 -30.30
CA ARG A 271 0.33 21.19 -29.77
C ARG A 271 -0.11 20.93 -28.32
N GLN A 272 -0.15 21.97 -27.48
CA GLN A 272 -0.46 21.82 -26.05
C GLN A 272 -1.87 21.29 -25.79
N GLU A 273 -2.82 21.54 -26.70
CA GLU A 273 -4.19 21.05 -26.58
C GLU A 273 -4.44 19.75 -27.37
N MET A 274 -3.41 19.09 -27.92
CA MET A 274 -3.57 17.80 -28.60
C MET A 274 -3.93 16.69 -27.59
N PRO A 275 -4.97 15.89 -27.86
CA PRO A 275 -5.31 14.76 -26.99
C PRO A 275 -4.39 13.53 -27.10
N ALA A 276 -3.62 13.40 -28.19
CA ALA A 276 -2.70 12.27 -28.37
C ALA A 276 -1.58 12.29 -27.31
N SER A 277 -1.05 11.11 -26.96
CA SER A 277 0.08 11.06 -26.02
C SER A 277 1.34 11.68 -26.64
N ASP A 278 2.21 12.24 -25.81
CA ASP A 278 3.44 12.89 -26.28
C ASP A 278 4.36 11.92 -27.03
N GLU A 279 4.38 10.63 -26.63
CA GLU A 279 5.12 9.58 -27.34
C GLU A 279 4.59 9.39 -28.76
N GLU A 280 3.27 9.29 -28.92
CA GLU A 280 2.66 9.07 -30.24
C GLU A 280 2.87 10.24 -31.19
N ILE A 281 2.82 11.47 -30.66
CA ILE A 281 3.10 12.67 -31.44
C ILE A 281 4.57 12.66 -31.89
N LYS A 282 5.50 12.41 -30.96
CA LYS A 282 6.93 12.38 -31.24
C LYS A 282 7.30 11.28 -32.24
N GLU A 283 6.76 10.08 -32.09
CA GLU A 283 6.99 8.98 -33.04
C GLU A 283 6.46 9.32 -34.43
N SER A 284 5.31 10.00 -34.52
CA SER A 284 4.77 10.48 -35.80
C SER A 284 5.68 11.54 -36.45
N GLU A 285 6.21 12.49 -35.67
CA GLU A 285 7.18 13.49 -36.15
C GLU A 285 8.47 12.82 -36.64
N GLU A 286 8.98 11.84 -35.89
CA GLU A 286 10.15 11.05 -36.28
C GLU A 286 9.88 10.27 -37.58
N GLU A 287 8.69 9.72 -37.80
CA GLU A 287 8.34 9.02 -39.04
C GLU A 287 8.11 9.95 -40.24
N GLY A 288 8.15 11.27 -40.05
CA GLY A 288 8.08 12.27 -41.13
C GLY A 288 6.69 12.88 -41.35
N VAL A 289 5.77 12.75 -40.39
CA VAL A 289 4.45 13.40 -40.45
C VAL A 289 4.60 14.91 -40.25
N GLU A 290 4.01 15.70 -41.15
CA GLU A 290 4.00 17.17 -41.07
C GLU A 290 2.82 17.68 -40.24
N PHE A 291 3.09 18.44 -39.18
CA PHE A 291 2.04 18.98 -38.30
C PHE A 291 1.66 20.42 -38.65
N HIS A 292 0.39 20.61 -39.02
CA HIS A 292 -0.22 21.91 -39.29
C HIS A 292 -1.20 22.28 -38.18
N TYR A 293 -0.69 23.01 -37.19
CA TYR A 293 -1.46 23.55 -36.07
C TYR A 293 -2.27 24.78 -36.47
N LEU A 294 -3.29 25.08 -35.67
CA LEU A 294 -4.16 26.25 -35.83
C LEU A 294 -4.75 26.36 -37.26
N LEU A 295 -5.12 25.22 -37.83
CA LEU A 295 -5.73 25.13 -39.16
C LEU A 295 -6.96 24.23 -39.10
N ALA A 296 -8.02 24.61 -39.80
CA ALA A 296 -9.16 23.73 -40.00
C ALA A 296 -9.70 23.81 -41.43
N PRO A 297 -10.24 22.72 -41.97
CA PRO A 297 -10.85 22.72 -43.29
C PRO A 297 -12.22 23.41 -43.31
N THR A 298 -12.45 24.24 -44.32
CA THR A 298 -13.73 24.88 -44.62
C THR A 298 -14.43 24.31 -45.85
N ALA A 299 -13.69 23.65 -46.76
CA ALA A 299 -14.27 22.88 -47.87
C ALA A 299 -13.30 21.77 -48.36
N PHE A 300 -13.87 20.68 -48.87
CA PHE A 300 -13.15 19.70 -49.69
C PHE A 300 -13.26 20.09 -51.16
N LEU A 301 -12.11 20.17 -51.84
CA LEU A 301 -12.01 20.57 -53.24
C LEU A 301 -11.84 19.33 -54.11
N GLY A 302 -12.60 19.24 -55.20
CA GLY A 302 -12.52 18.08 -56.09
C GLY A 302 -12.81 18.42 -57.54
N LYS A 303 -12.34 17.53 -58.41
CA LYS A 303 -12.55 17.56 -59.85
C LYS A 303 -12.98 16.17 -60.31
N ASP A 304 -13.99 16.09 -61.17
CA ASP A 304 -14.53 14.81 -61.70
C ASP A 304 -14.94 13.81 -60.59
N GLY A 305 -15.47 14.33 -59.46
CA GLY A 305 -15.89 13.53 -58.30
C GLY A 305 -14.77 13.06 -57.38
N LYS A 306 -13.50 13.36 -57.70
CA LYS A 306 -12.33 12.97 -56.90
C LYS A 306 -11.74 14.15 -56.14
N LEU A 307 -11.27 13.88 -54.93
CA LEU A 307 -10.58 14.86 -54.10
C LEU A 307 -9.27 15.32 -54.76
N THR A 308 -9.06 16.64 -54.79
CA THR A 308 -7.82 17.26 -55.30
C THR A 308 -7.18 18.22 -54.30
N GLY A 309 -7.90 18.62 -53.25
CA GLY A 309 -7.35 19.48 -52.20
C GLY A 309 -8.32 19.85 -51.08
N LEU A 310 -7.82 20.66 -50.16
CA LEU A 310 -8.55 21.23 -49.03
C LEU A 310 -8.53 22.75 -49.13
N ARG A 311 -9.65 23.40 -48.80
CA ARG A 311 -9.67 24.80 -48.40
C ARG A 311 -9.55 24.89 -46.89
N LEU A 312 -8.55 25.62 -46.41
CA LEU A 312 -8.18 25.71 -45.00
C LEU A 312 -8.27 27.16 -44.52
N ILE A 313 -8.72 27.37 -43.28
CA ILE A 313 -8.71 28.66 -42.60
C ILE A 313 -7.80 28.62 -41.38
N LYS A 314 -7.08 29.72 -41.11
CA LYS A 314 -6.28 29.83 -39.88
C LYS A 314 -7.18 30.00 -38.67
N MET A 315 -6.76 29.44 -37.55
CA MET A 315 -7.43 29.50 -36.26
C MET A 315 -6.58 30.33 -35.28
N LYS A 316 -7.24 30.96 -34.30
CA LYS A 316 -6.62 31.50 -33.09
C LYS A 316 -7.27 30.86 -31.87
N LEU A 317 -6.52 30.79 -30.76
CA LEU A 317 -7.05 30.26 -29.50
C LEU A 317 -7.82 31.34 -28.74
N GLY A 318 -9.08 31.07 -28.44
CA GLY A 318 -9.94 31.85 -27.55
C GLY A 318 -9.87 31.36 -26.11
N GLU A 319 -10.96 31.60 -25.37
CA GLU A 319 -11.11 31.19 -23.97
C GLU A 319 -11.15 29.68 -23.80
N VAL A 320 -10.86 29.24 -22.57
CA VAL A 320 -10.90 27.84 -22.16
C VAL A 320 -12.35 27.34 -22.12
N ASP A 321 -12.62 26.20 -22.75
CA ASP A 321 -13.92 25.53 -22.72
C ASP A 321 -14.10 24.66 -21.45
N ALA A 322 -15.29 24.08 -21.28
CA ALA A 322 -15.63 23.23 -20.14
C ALA A 322 -14.76 21.97 -20.02
N THR A 323 -14.00 21.62 -21.06
CA THR A 323 -13.05 20.49 -21.05
C THR A 323 -11.62 20.92 -20.67
N GLY A 324 -11.44 22.20 -20.28
CA GLY A 324 -10.12 22.75 -19.95
C GLY A 324 -9.28 23.14 -21.18
N ARG A 325 -9.83 23.04 -22.41
CA ARG A 325 -9.09 23.33 -23.65
C ARG A 325 -9.51 24.65 -24.26
N ARG A 326 -8.59 25.40 -24.87
CA ARG A 326 -8.93 26.66 -25.54
C ARG A 326 -9.80 26.43 -26.78
N ARG A 327 -10.84 27.27 -26.95
CA ARG A 327 -11.74 27.22 -28.11
C ARG A 327 -11.03 27.72 -29.37
N PRO A 328 -11.07 26.99 -30.49
CA PRO A 328 -10.54 27.49 -31.76
C PRO A 328 -11.52 28.51 -32.38
N ILE A 329 -11.00 29.67 -32.79
CA ILE A 329 -11.77 30.75 -33.42
C ILE A 329 -11.19 30.99 -34.82
N PRO A 330 -12.01 30.97 -35.89
CA PRO A 330 -11.54 31.28 -37.24
C PRO A 330 -10.97 32.69 -37.35
N VAL A 331 -9.88 32.84 -38.10
CA VAL A 331 -9.32 34.14 -38.49
C VAL A 331 -9.82 34.44 -39.90
N GLU A 332 -10.75 35.38 -40.01
CA GLU A 332 -11.34 35.79 -41.29
C GLU A 332 -10.27 36.21 -42.30
N SER A 333 -10.57 36.02 -43.60
CA SER A 333 -9.69 36.39 -44.72
C SER A 333 -8.32 35.70 -44.75
N THR A 334 -8.20 34.51 -44.14
CA THR A 334 -6.95 33.68 -44.16
C THR A 334 -7.09 32.37 -44.93
N GLU A 335 -8.17 32.22 -45.70
CA GLU A 335 -8.42 31.00 -46.46
C GLU A 335 -7.34 30.78 -47.54
N HIS A 336 -6.86 29.55 -47.64
CA HIS A 336 -5.95 29.12 -48.69
C HIS A 336 -6.20 27.66 -49.04
N GLU A 337 -5.71 27.24 -50.20
CA GLU A 337 -5.89 25.89 -50.72
C GLU A 337 -4.63 25.06 -50.53
N MET A 338 -4.81 23.78 -50.16
CA MET A 338 -3.74 22.81 -49.98
C MET A 338 -4.02 21.58 -50.86
N PRO A 339 -3.15 21.24 -51.82
CA PRO A 339 -3.33 20.05 -52.66
C PRO A 339 -3.24 18.75 -51.84
N ILE A 340 -4.27 17.90 -51.92
CA ILE A 340 -4.43 16.66 -51.14
C ILE A 340 -5.21 15.65 -51.98
N ASP A 341 -4.78 14.39 -51.97
CA ASP A 341 -5.40 13.30 -52.76
C ASP A 341 -6.22 12.36 -51.87
N THR A 342 -5.98 12.35 -50.56
CA THR A 342 -6.73 11.52 -49.59
C THR A 342 -6.91 12.28 -48.29
N VAL A 343 -8.13 12.25 -47.75
CA VAL A 343 -8.47 12.81 -46.44
C VAL A 343 -8.95 11.71 -45.51
N ILE A 344 -8.37 11.67 -44.31
CA ILE A 344 -8.80 10.78 -43.23
C ILE A 344 -9.37 11.63 -42.10
N LEU A 345 -10.64 11.42 -41.76
CA LEU A 345 -11.33 12.16 -40.70
C LEU A 345 -11.16 11.46 -39.36
N ALA A 346 -10.41 12.06 -38.44
CA ALA A 346 -10.15 11.56 -37.09
C ALA A 346 -10.59 12.59 -36.03
N ILE A 347 -11.82 13.09 -36.16
CA ILE A 347 -12.36 14.21 -35.39
C ILE A 347 -13.22 13.81 -34.18
N GLY A 348 -13.33 12.51 -33.89
CA GLY A 348 -14.07 11.96 -32.76
C GLY A 348 -14.85 10.71 -33.17
N GLN A 349 -15.42 10.04 -32.18
CA GLN A 349 -16.21 8.81 -32.36
C GLN A 349 -17.51 8.90 -31.56
N ALA A 350 -18.50 8.10 -31.96
CA ALA A 350 -19.79 7.97 -31.30
C ALA A 350 -20.20 6.48 -31.21
N PRO A 351 -21.03 6.12 -30.21
CA PRO A 351 -21.66 4.81 -30.15
C PRO A 351 -22.63 4.59 -31.31
N GLU A 352 -22.64 3.37 -31.83
CA GLU A 352 -23.68 2.91 -32.74
C GLU A 352 -24.81 2.28 -31.92
N LEU A 353 -26.02 2.85 -32.01
CA LEU A 353 -27.17 2.47 -31.18
C LEU A 353 -28.19 1.61 -31.94
N THR A 354 -27.78 0.99 -33.05
CA THR A 354 -28.64 0.17 -33.92
C THR A 354 -29.14 -1.11 -33.25
N PHE A 355 -28.62 -1.44 -32.07
CA PHE A 355 -29.06 -2.56 -31.24
C PHE A 355 -30.35 -2.31 -30.43
N MET A 356 -30.89 -1.08 -30.45
CA MET A 356 -32.16 -0.76 -29.80
C MET A 356 -33.37 -1.24 -30.60
N ASP A 357 -34.39 -1.71 -29.90
CA ASP A 357 -35.69 -2.08 -30.48
C ASP A 357 -36.86 -1.61 -29.60
N ALA A 358 -38.09 -1.95 -30.00
CA ALA A 358 -39.32 -1.58 -29.28
C ALA A 358 -39.42 -2.19 -27.86
N ARG A 359 -38.69 -3.29 -27.57
CA ARG A 359 -38.66 -3.95 -26.25
C ARG A 359 -37.40 -3.60 -25.44
N SER A 360 -36.42 -2.96 -26.07
CA SER A 360 -35.09 -2.68 -25.53
C SER A 360 -34.69 -1.22 -25.80
N THR A 361 -35.55 -0.28 -25.43
CA THR A 361 -35.30 1.16 -25.58
C THR A 361 -34.54 1.70 -24.36
N PHE A 362 -33.34 2.23 -24.57
CA PHE A 362 -32.54 2.80 -23.49
C PHE A 362 -32.67 4.33 -23.41
N ASP A 363 -32.49 4.85 -22.21
CA ASP A 363 -32.32 6.29 -22.01
C ASP A 363 -30.96 6.76 -22.56
N LEU A 364 -30.98 7.92 -23.24
CA LEU A 364 -29.82 8.49 -23.90
C LEU A 364 -29.44 9.84 -23.32
N THR A 365 -28.13 10.07 -23.21
CA THR A 365 -27.60 11.39 -22.90
C THR A 365 -27.70 12.31 -24.12
N ARG A 366 -27.49 13.62 -23.92
CA ARG A 366 -27.36 14.60 -25.02
C ARG A 366 -26.22 14.29 -26.01
N TRP A 367 -25.31 13.39 -25.65
CA TRP A 367 -24.13 13.01 -26.45
C TRP A 367 -24.34 11.70 -27.20
N ASN A 368 -25.56 11.16 -27.21
CA ASN A 368 -25.89 9.89 -27.85
C ASN A 368 -25.13 8.68 -27.24
N THR A 369 -24.90 8.74 -25.93
CA THR A 369 -24.39 7.63 -25.11
C THR A 369 -25.48 7.10 -24.19
N LEU A 370 -25.36 5.86 -23.71
CA LEU A 370 -26.34 5.25 -22.81
C LEU A 370 -26.31 5.90 -21.42
N VAL A 371 -27.48 6.15 -20.85
CA VAL A 371 -27.63 6.55 -19.44
C VAL A 371 -27.54 5.30 -18.57
N VAL A 372 -26.69 5.38 -17.54
CA VAL A 372 -26.55 4.36 -16.51
C VAL A 372 -26.50 5.01 -15.14
N ASP A 373 -26.82 4.25 -14.10
CA ASP A 373 -26.42 4.58 -12.74
C ASP A 373 -24.89 4.53 -12.65
N ASP A 374 -24.27 5.63 -12.25
CA ASP A 374 -22.81 5.81 -12.30
C ASP A 374 -22.06 4.88 -11.33
N LYS A 375 -22.73 4.40 -10.28
CA LYS A 375 -22.20 3.52 -9.23
C LYS A 375 -22.33 2.04 -9.54
N THR A 376 -23.41 1.64 -10.19
CA THR A 376 -23.73 0.23 -10.45
C THR A 376 -23.56 -0.13 -11.92
N LEU A 377 -23.61 0.85 -12.84
CA LEU A 377 -23.69 0.66 -14.29
C LEU A 377 -25.02 0.06 -14.78
N ALA A 378 -26.03 0.04 -13.91
CA ALA A 378 -27.37 -0.42 -14.28
C ALA A 378 -28.04 0.55 -15.25
N THR A 379 -28.74 0.00 -16.25
CA THR A 379 -29.54 0.78 -17.20
C THR A 379 -30.98 0.93 -16.71
N ASN A 380 -31.84 1.60 -17.50
CA ASN A 380 -33.28 1.64 -17.26
C ASN A 380 -33.99 0.28 -17.46
N ILE A 381 -33.31 -0.73 -18.03
CA ILE A 381 -33.86 -2.06 -18.27
C ILE A 381 -33.36 -3.03 -17.17
N PRO A 382 -34.27 -3.67 -16.40
CA PRO A 382 -33.87 -4.61 -15.35
C PRO A 382 -33.02 -5.77 -15.88
N GLY A 383 -31.91 -6.07 -15.17
CA GLY A 383 -30.96 -7.11 -15.56
C GLY A 383 -30.02 -6.73 -16.71
N VAL A 384 -30.09 -5.49 -17.22
CA VAL A 384 -29.20 -4.99 -18.26
C VAL A 384 -28.30 -3.89 -17.71
N PHE A 385 -27.01 -4.04 -17.93
CA PHE A 385 -25.94 -3.16 -17.49
C PHE A 385 -25.16 -2.66 -18.72
N ALA A 386 -24.52 -1.50 -18.65
CA ALA A 386 -23.72 -1.00 -19.76
C ALA A 386 -22.44 -0.30 -19.30
N GLY A 387 -21.36 -0.41 -20.07
CA GLY A 387 -20.07 0.15 -19.68
C GLY A 387 -19.06 0.26 -20.83
N GLY A 388 -17.98 1.02 -20.58
CA GLY A 388 -17.02 1.39 -21.60
C GLY A 388 -17.54 2.52 -22.51
N ASP A 389 -16.99 2.62 -23.72
CA ASP A 389 -17.20 3.79 -24.58
C ASP A 389 -18.66 4.03 -25.03
N VAL A 390 -19.52 3.01 -24.94
CA VAL A 390 -20.98 3.15 -25.20
C VAL A 390 -21.66 4.04 -24.15
N VAL A 391 -21.09 4.16 -22.95
CA VAL A 391 -21.57 4.99 -21.83
C VAL A 391 -20.74 6.27 -21.72
N SER A 392 -19.42 6.15 -21.62
CA SER A 392 -18.52 7.28 -21.36
C SER A 392 -18.23 8.14 -22.60
N GLY A 393 -18.51 7.61 -23.80
CA GLY A 393 -17.83 8.06 -25.01
C GLY A 393 -16.37 7.55 -25.06
N PRO A 394 -15.60 7.93 -26.09
CA PRO A 394 -14.26 7.38 -26.33
C PRO A 394 -13.31 7.62 -25.14
N ALA A 395 -12.92 6.54 -24.47
CA ALA A 395 -12.07 6.55 -23.28
C ALA A 395 -10.78 5.76 -23.51
N SER A 396 -9.92 5.70 -22.50
CA SER A 396 -8.71 4.89 -22.54
C SER A 396 -9.01 3.40 -22.30
N VAL A 397 -8.13 2.53 -22.80
CA VAL A 397 -8.25 1.07 -22.62
C VAL A 397 -8.40 0.67 -21.15
N ILE A 398 -7.67 1.35 -20.24
CA ILE A 398 -7.67 1.03 -18.82
C ILE A 398 -8.98 1.44 -18.12
N GLU A 399 -9.64 2.50 -18.58
CA GLU A 399 -10.97 2.92 -18.10
C GLU A 399 -12.04 1.94 -18.58
N ALA A 400 -11.96 1.48 -19.83
CA ALA A 400 -12.86 0.45 -20.34
C ALA A 400 -12.72 -0.87 -19.55
N ILE A 401 -11.49 -1.29 -19.23
CA ILE A 401 -11.26 -2.46 -18.36
C ILE A 401 -11.89 -2.23 -16.98
N SER A 402 -11.71 -1.05 -16.38
CA SER A 402 -12.31 -0.68 -15.09
C SER A 402 -13.84 -0.78 -15.11
N ALA A 403 -14.49 -0.27 -16.16
CA ALA A 403 -15.94 -0.42 -16.35
C ALA A 403 -16.38 -1.89 -16.43
N GLY A 404 -15.61 -2.74 -17.12
CA GLY A 404 -15.86 -4.18 -17.17
C GLY A 404 -15.76 -4.87 -15.81
N LYS A 405 -14.73 -4.56 -15.02
CA LYS A 405 -14.56 -5.12 -13.66
C LYS A 405 -15.72 -4.70 -12.75
N LYS A 406 -16.08 -3.41 -12.81
CA LYS A 406 -17.21 -2.86 -12.07
C LYS A 406 -18.52 -3.56 -12.44
N ALA A 407 -18.75 -3.77 -13.74
CA ALA A 407 -19.93 -4.48 -14.22
C ALA A 407 -19.97 -5.94 -13.72
N ALA A 408 -18.84 -6.65 -13.68
CA ALA A 408 -18.79 -8.02 -13.15
C ALA A 408 -19.24 -8.10 -11.68
N VAL A 409 -18.76 -7.18 -10.83
CA VAL A 409 -19.17 -7.09 -9.42
C VAL A 409 -20.66 -6.79 -9.32
N THR A 410 -21.16 -5.79 -10.05
CA THR A 410 -22.58 -5.44 -10.01
C THR A 410 -23.46 -6.59 -10.50
N VAL A 411 -23.12 -7.21 -11.63
CA VAL A 411 -23.86 -8.36 -12.18
C VAL A 411 -23.90 -9.50 -11.17
N HIS A 412 -22.78 -9.79 -10.51
CA HIS A 412 -22.74 -10.81 -9.46
C HIS A 412 -23.70 -10.47 -8.31
N ARG A 413 -23.65 -9.26 -7.76
CA ARG A 413 -24.55 -8.80 -6.69
C ARG A 413 -26.02 -8.85 -7.12
N TYR A 414 -26.31 -8.51 -8.38
CA TYR A 414 -27.64 -8.62 -8.96
C TYR A 414 -28.15 -10.06 -9.02
N LEU A 415 -27.33 -11.00 -9.50
CA LEU A 415 -27.69 -12.41 -9.61
C LEU A 415 -27.83 -13.08 -8.23
N CYS A 416 -27.06 -12.63 -7.23
CA CYS A 416 -27.19 -13.09 -5.84
C CYS A 416 -28.40 -12.48 -5.09
N GLY A 417 -29.11 -11.52 -5.68
CA GLY A 417 -30.23 -10.83 -5.01
C GLY A 417 -29.82 -9.75 -4.01
N GLU A 418 -28.56 -9.31 -4.03
CA GLU A 418 -27.93 -8.36 -3.11
C GLU A 418 -27.77 -6.95 -3.73
N PHE A 419 -28.43 -6.69 -4.85
CA PHE A 419 -28.23 -5.45 -5.63
C PHE A 419 -28.50 -4.17 -4.84
N GLU A 420 -29.61 -4.11 -4.11
CA GLU A 420 -30.03 -2.90 -3.40
C GLU A 420 -29.16 -2.64 -2.16
N GLU A 421 -28.72 -3.71 -1.50
CA GLU A 421 -27.77 -3.63 -0.39
C GLU A 421 -26.42 -3.09 -0.89
N TYR A 422 -25.88 -3.67 -1.96
CA TYR A 422 -24.64 -3.20 -2.58
C TYR A 422 -24.72 -1.74 -3.04
N ARG A 423 -25.85 -1.32 -3.62
CA ARG A 423 -26.07 0.08 -3.98
C ARG A 423 -25.99 1.00 -2.76
N SER A 424 -26.64 0.61 -1.67
CA SER A 424 -26.64 1.35 -0.39
C SER A 424 -25.26 1.36 0.28
N GLU A 425 -24.45 0.31 0.10
CA GLU A 425 -23.05 0.26 0.56
C GLU A 425 -22.19 1.30 -0.19
N LEU A 426 -22.27 1.33 -1.52
CA LEU A 426 -21.52 2.29 -2.35
C LEU A 426 -21.88 3.76 -2.02
N GLU A 427 -23.13 4.02 -1.66
CA GLU A 427 -23.57 5.35 -1.20
C GLU A 427 -22.93 5.74 0.13
N ARG A 428 -22.87 4.81 1.09
CA ARG A 428 -22.20 5.03 2.39
C ARG A 428 -20.70 5.26 2.23
N GLU A 429 -20.02 4.44 1.42
CA GLU A 429 -18.58 4.59 1.16
C GLU A 429 -18.23 5.94 0.52
N GLU A 430 -19.08 6.46 -0.36
CA GLU A 430 -18.87 7.77 -0.98
C GLU A 430 -19.05 8.90 0.05
N GLU A 431 -20.08 8.82 0.89
CA GLU A 431 -20.33 9.80 1.95
C GLU A 431 -19.18 9.82 2.97
N GLU A 432 -18.66 8.66 3.37
CA GLU A 432 -17.48 8.55 4.21
C GLU A 432 -16.24 9.16 3.55
N ARG A 433 -16.02 8.94 2.25
CA ARG A 433 -14.91 9.59 1.52
C ARG A 433 -15.05 11.10 1.48
N ARG A 434 -16.27 11.63 1.32
CA ARG A 434 -16.53 13.09 1.31
C ARG A 434 -16.28 13.74 2.68
N GLN A 435 -16.52 13.00 3.76
CA GLN A 435 -16.36 13.49 5.13
C GLN A 435 -14.93 13.35 5.68
N LYS A 436 -14.05 12.59 5.02
CA LYS A 436 -12.68 12.38 5.46
C LYS A 436 -11.83 13.62 5.14
N GLU A 437 -11.35 14.31 6.18
CA GLU A 437 -10.36 15.38 6.01
C GLU A 437 -9.03 14.78 5.50
N GLU A 438 -8.49 15.36 4.43
CA GLU A 438 -7.19 14.97 3.89
C GLU A 438 -6.10 15.35 4.90
N ALA A 439 -5.35 14.35 5.37
CA ALA A 439 -4.17 14.60 6.18
C ALA A 439 -3.15 15.43 5.36
N PRO A 440 -2.42 16.39 5.98
CA PRO A 440 -1.42 17.16 5.26
C PRO A 440 -0.36 16.24 4.65
N GLU A 441 -0.14 16.36 3.34
CA GLU A 441 0.86 15.55 2.66
C GLU A 441 2.27 15.85 3.21
N PRO A 442 3.10 14.82 3.46
CA PRO A 442 4.51 15.00 3.79
C PRO A 442 5.27 15.73 2.68
N ASP A 443 6.32 16.47 3.04
CA ASP A 443 7.29 16.97 2.05
C ASP A 443 8.12 15.81 1.49
N TRP A 444 7.62 15.20 0.42
CA TRP A 444 8.25 14.06 -0.24
C TRP A 444 9.65 14.38 -0.80
N ALA A 445 9.94 15.64 -1.13
CA ALA A 445 11.26 16.03 -1.63
C ALA A 445 12.31 15.94 -0.52
N GLU A 446 11.98 16.37 0.70
CA GLU A 446 12.87 16.20 1.85
C GLU A 446 12.97 14.72 2.27
N VAL A 447 11.86 13.98 2.28
CA VAL A 447 11.82 12.54 2.63
C VAL A 447 12.76 11.71 1.73
N TYR A 448 12.84 12.04 0.44
CA TYR A 448 13.64 11.28 -0.53
C TYR A 448 14.97 11.93 -0.93
N LYS A 449 15.40 13.00 -0.25
CA LYS A 449 16.62 13.76 -0.56
C LYS A 449 17.89 12.93 -0.61
N GLU A 450 18.01 11.93 0.27
CA GLU A 450 19.19 11.05 0.34
C GLU A 450 19.11 9.84 -0.62
N ARG A 451 18.02 9.70 -1.40
CA ARG A 451 17.88 8.59 -2.36
C ARG A 451 18.81 8.78 -3.56
N ALA A 452 19.47 7.69 -3.94
CA ALA A 452 20.38 7.69 -5.09
C ALA A 452 19.61 7.89 -6.41
N ARG A 453 20.10 8.85 -7.21
CA ARG A 453 19.59 9.13 -8.56
C ARG A 453 20.05 8.08 -9.56
N GLN A 454 19.14 7.63 -10.41
CA GLN A 454 19.37 6.61 -11.44
C GLN A 454 18.56 6.98 -12.69
N LYS A 455 19.19 6.90 -13.87
CA LYS A 455 18.51 7.20 -15.14
C LYS A 455 17.47 6.14 -15.49
N ARG A 456 16.35 6.56 -16.05
CA ARG A 456 15.35 5.64 -16.62
C ARG A 456 15.93 4.95 -17.86
N ALA A 457 15.82 3.62 -17.93
CA ALA A 457 16.23 2.88 -19.11
C ALA A 457 15.32 3.25 -20.30
N LYS A 458 15.90 3.58 -21.46
CA LYS A 458 15.10 3.79 -22.67
C LYS A 458 14.61 2.44 -23.18
N VAL A 459 13.34 2.36 -23.53
CA VAL A 459 12.79 1.17 -24.18
C VAL A 459 13.41 1.08 -25.58
N PRO A 460 14.00 -0.07 -25.97
CA PRO A 460 14.49 -0.29 -27.32
C PRO A 460 13.36 -0.11 -28.34
N GLU A 461 13.68 0.54 -29.47
CA GLU A 461 12.74 0.81 -30.55
C GLU A 461 13.32 0.35 -31.89
N LEU A 462 12.43 0.02 -32.83
CA LEU A 462 12.80 -0.29 -34.20
C LEU A 462 13.46 0.95 -34.86
N PRO A 463 14.55 0.77 -35.65
CA PRO A 463 15.19 1.87 -36.35
C PRO A 463 14.21 2.65 -37.23
N ARG A 464 14.33 3.98 -37.21
CA ARG A 464 13.45 4.91 -37.94
C ARG A 464 13.20 4.51 -39.39
N ASP A 465 14.28 4.16 -40.11
CA ASP A 465 14.23 3.84 -41.54
C ASP A 465 13.46 2.55 -41.85
N ASP A 466 13.20 1.71 -40.85
CA ASP A 466 12.46 0.46 -40.99
C ASP A 466 10.99 0.60 -40.58
N ARG A 467 10.65 1.60 -39.73
CA ARG A 467 9.29 1.79 -39.18
C ARG A 467 8.23 1.96 -40.26
N THR A 468 8.52 2.72 -41.31
CA THR A 468 7.56 3.05 -42.38
C THR A 468 7.45 1.97 -43.46
N LYS A 469 8.29 0.94 -43.44
CA LYS A 469 8.35 -0.10 -44.49
C LYS A 469 7.55 -1.35 -44.16
N ASN A 470 7.07 -1.49 -42.93
CA ASN A 470 6.38 -2.68 -42.46
C ASN A 470 5.47 -2.35 -41.25
N PHE A 471 4.79 -3.38 -40.76
CA PHE A 471 3.93 -3.31 -39.58
C PHE A 471 4.52 -4.06 -38.38
N GLN A 472 5.85 -4.23 -38.33
CA GLN A 472 6.52 -4.81 -37.16
C GLN A 472 6.38 -3.88 -35.97
N GLU A 473 6.39 -4.47 -34.78
CA GLU A 473 6.27 -3.74 -33.53
C GLU A 473 7.39 -2.70 -33.38
N VAL A 474 7.04 -1.44 -33.12
CA VAL A 474 8.02 -0.34 -33.04
C VAL A 474 8.71 -0.32 -31.68
N SER A 475 7.96 -0.43 -30.58
CA SER A 475 8.52 -0.55 -29.24
C SER A 475 8.84 -2.02 -28.97
N LEU A 476 10.08 -2.36 -28.59
CA LEU A 476 10.53 -3.76 -28.46
C LEU A 476 10.54 -4.28 -27.01
N GLY A 477 10.25 -3.42 -26.03
CA GLY A 477 10.25 -3.79 -24.61
C GLY A 477 11.64 -4.03 -24.02
N TYR A 478 11.73 -4.26 -22.71
CA TYR A 478 13.01 -4.48 -22.03
C TYR A 478 13.52 -5.91 -22.13
N GLY A 479 14.84 -6.06 -22.13
CA GLY A 479 15.51 -7.29 -21.74
C GLY A 479 15.42 -7.54 -20.23
N GLU A 480 15.78 -8.75 -19.80
CA GLU A 480 15.69 -9.18 -18.39
C GLU A 480 16.48 -8.26 -17.45
N LYS A 481 17.73 -7.95 -17.81
CA LYS A 481 18.61 -7.09 -17.02
C LYS A 481 18.04 -5.68 -16.87
N GLU A 482 17.58 -5.09 -17.96
CA GLU A 482 16.99 -3.75 -17.97
C GLU A 482 15.71 -3.69 -17.14
N ALA A 483 14.87 -4.74 -17.23
CA ALA A 483 13.65 -4.85 -16.43
C ALA A 483 13.96 -4.97 -14.93
N GLN A 484 14.95 -5.77 -14.53
CA GLN A 484 15.38 -5.88 -13.14
C GLN A 484 15.98 -4.56 -12.61
N GLU A 485 16.83 -3.89 -13.40
CA GLU A 485 17.43 -2.61 -13.07
C GLU A 485 16.38 -1.51 -12.90
N GLU A 486 15.44 -1.41 -13.84
CA GLU A 486 14.34 -0.45 -13.79
C GLU A 486 13.38 -0.74 -12.62
N ALA A 487 13.04 -2.01 -12.35
CA ALA A 487 12.25 -2.38 -11.19
C ALA A 487 12.97 -2.09 -9.86
N SER A 488 14.31 -2.16 -9.84
CA SER A 488 15.14 -1.83 -8.67
C SER A 488 15.13 -0.33 -8.32
N ARG A 489 14.70 0.54 -9.24
CA ARG A 489 14.49 1.97 -8.98
C ARG A 489 13.24 2.22 -8.12
N CYS A 490 12.36 1.25 -7.94
CA CYS A 490 11.13 1.44 -7.15
C CYS A 490 11.46 1.84 -5.70
N LEU A 491 10.80 2.91 -5.22
CA LEU A 491 11.00 3.44 -3.86
C LEU A 491 10.26 2.63 -2.79
N ALA A 492 9.44 1.65 -3.18
CA ALA A 492 8.59 0.86 -2.28
C ALA A 492 7.75 1.76 -1.34
N CYS A 493 7.03 2.72 -1.93
CA CYS A 493 6.30 3.77 -1.20
C CYS A 493 5.14 3.26 -0.33
N GLY A 494 4.73 2.00 -0.47
CA GLY A 494 3.78 1.34 0.43
C GLY A 494 4.52 0.33 1.32
N THR A 495 4.29 0.39 2.63
CA THR A 495 4.95 -0.51 3.61
C THR A 495 4.66 -1.98 3.30
N CYS A 496 3.39 -2.29 3.06
CA CYS A 496 2.94 -3.57 2.52
C CYS A 496 2.50 -3.38 1.06
N VAL A 497 2.97 -4.27 0.18
CA VAL A 497 2.57 -4.27 -1.23
C VAL A 497 1.46 -5.28 -1.54
N GLU A 498 0.89 -5.94 -0.53
CA GLU A 498 -0.23 -6.90 -0.69
C GLU A 498 0.03 -8.03 -1.69
N CYS A 499 1.29 -8.44 -1.87
CA CYS A 499 1.67 -9.55 -2.74
C CYS A 499 1.16 -10.93 -2.25
N MET A 500 0.70 -11.01 -0.99
CA MET A 500 0.21 -12.22 -0.30
C MET A 500 1.24 -13.36 -0.16
N GLU A 501 2.53 -13.10 -0.45
CA GLU A 501 3.58 -14.11 -0.29
C GLU A 501 3.81 -14.48 1.19
N CYS A 502 3.60 -13.54 2.12
CA CYS A 502 3.62 -13.81 3.56
C CYS A 502 2.55 -14.83 3.97
N VAL A 503 1.32 -14.71 3.45
CA VAL A 503 0.23 -15.65 3.70
C VAL A 503 0.58 -17.04 3.16
N LYS A 504 1.07 -17.12 1.92
CA LYS A 504 1.51 -18.40 1.33
C LYS A 504 2.66 -19.06 2.10
N ALA A 505 3.57 -18.26 2.64
CA ALA A 505 4.70 -18.75 3.43
C ALA A 505 4.30 -19.15 4.86
N CYS A 506 3.13 -18.73 5.35
CA CYS A 506 2.67 -19.01 6.70
C CYS A 506 1.97 -20.36 6.78
N GLU A 507 2.73 -21.42 7.08
CA GLU A 507 2.20 -22.79 7.20
C GLU A 507 1.08 -22.94 8.24
N VAL A 508 1.12 -22.14 9.30
CA VAL A 508 0.13 -22.15 10.40
C VAL A 508 -1.11 -21.30 10.12
N GLY A 509 -1.15 -20.56 9.02
CA GLY A 509 -2.31 -19.72 8.66
C GLY A 509 -2.57 -18.53 9.60
N ALA A 510 -1.55 -18.04 10.30
CA ALA A 510 -1.70 -16.98 11.31
C ALA A 510 -1.75 -15.55 10.75
N ILE A 511 -1.51 -15.38 9.44
CA ILE A 511 -1.46 -14.05 8.80
C ILE A 511 -2.79 -13.78 8.10
N ASP A 512 -3.55 -12.84 8.66
CA ASP A 512 -4.77 -12.31 8.05
C ASP A 512 -4.59 -10.83 7.68
N HIS A 513 -4.73 -10.54 6.39
CA HIS A 513 -4.65 -9.19 5.83
C HIS A 513 -5.94 -8.37 6.03
N GLN A 514 -7.02 -9.00 6.49
CA GLN A 514 -8.33 -8.41 6.73
C GLN A 514 -8.62 -8.24 8.22
N MET A 515 -7.71 -8.66 9.11
CA MET A 515 -7.84 -8.49 10.56
C MET A 515 -8.01 -6.99 10.89
N LYS A 516 -9.02 -6.70 11.71
CA LYS A 516 -9.35 -5.34 12.18
C LYS A 516 -9.13 -5.27 13.68
N ASP A 517 -8.95 -4.06 14.20
CA ASP A 517 -8.95 -3.83 15.64
C ASP A 517 -10.32 -4.17 16.22
N GLU A 518 -10.32 -4.95 17.30
CA GLU A 518 -11.52 -5.33 18.03
C GLU A 518 -11.39 -4.90 19.49
N VAL A 519 -12.49 -4.42 20.07
CA VAL A 519 -12.56 -4.09 21.50
C VAL A 519 -13.36 -5.19 22.18
N GLU A 520 -12.69 -5.94 23.05
CA GLU A 520 -13.31 -6.98 23.86
C GLU A 520 -13.50 -6.49 25.30
N GLU A 521 -14.72 -6.66 25.83
CA GLU A 521 -15.00 -6.46 27.25
C GLU A 521 -14.84 -7.78 28.00
N LEU A 522 -13.81 -7.88 28.84
CA LEU A 522 -13.50 -9.07 29.64
C LEU A 522 -13.83 -8.82 31.11
N GLN A 523 -14.62 -9.71 31.70
CA GLN A 523 -14.81 -9.75 33.15
C GLN A 523 -13.64 -10.48 33.81
N VAL A 524 -12.75 -9.74 34.46
CA VAL A 524 -11.57 -10.28 35.13
C VAL A 524 -11.60 -9.97 36.62
N GLY A 525 -11.25 -10.96 37.46
CA GLY A 525 -11.19 -10.78 38.92
C GLY A 525 -9.84 -10.32 39.45
N ALA A 526 -8.78 -10.38 38.63
CA ALA A 526 -7.45 -9.91 38.97
C ALA A 526 -6.69 -9.47 37.71
N ILE A 527 -5.79 -8.49 37.86
CA ILE A 527 -4.95 -7.97 36.77
C ILE A 527 -3.48 -8.12 37.17
N VAL A 528 -2.69 -8.78 36.34
CA VAL A 528 -1.23 -8.90 36.51
C VAL A 528 -0.53 -8.05 35.46
N VAL A 529 0.22 -7.04 35.90
CA VAL A 529 0.93 -6.09 35.03
C VAL A 529 2.36 -6.58 34.77
N ALA A 530 2.59 -7.08 33.55
CA ALA A 530 3.87 -7.59 33.07
C ALA A 530 4.31 -6.91 31.75
N THR A 531 4.25 -5.58 31.70
CA THR A 531 4.56 -4.76 30.50
C THR A 531 6.02 -4.89 30.01
N GLY A 532 6.90 -5.51 30.79
CA GLY A 532 8.30 -5.70 30.41
C GLY A 532 9.09 -4.40 30.47
N TYR A 533 9.94 -4.17 29.48
CA TYR A 533 10.89 -3.06 29.44
C TYR A 533 11.14 -2.62 28.00
N ASP A 534 11.63 -1.39 27.85
CA ASP A 534 12.22 -0.87 26.62
C ASP A 534 13.74 -0.73 26.76
N LEU A 535 14.45 -0.58 25.66
CA LEU A 535 15.85 -0.16 25.67
C LEU A 535 15.97 1.35 25.51
N TYR A 536 17.02 1.92 26.08
CA TYR A 536 17.34 3.32 25.87
C TYR A 536 17.48 3.62 24.35
N PRO A 537 16.83 4.67 23.82
CA PRO A 537 16.90 5.01 22.40
C PRO A 537 18.33 5.43 22.00
N LEU A 538 19.01 4.53 21.31
CA LEU A 538 20.41 4.72 20.89
C LEU A 538 20.67 5.84 19.85
N PRO A 539 19.73 6.22 18.93
CA PRO A 539 19.95 7.36 18.03
C PRO A 539 20.20 8.69 18.75
N GLU A 540 19.79 8.81 20.02
CA GLU A 540 20.03 9.99 20.86
C GLU A 540 21.49 10.05 21.38
N ILE A 541 22.35 9.09 20.98
CA ILE A 541 23.72 8.95 21.49
C ILE A 541 24.73 8.82 20.33
N GLY A 542 25.06 9.96 19.74
CA GLY A 542 26.02 10.02 18.63
C GLY A 542 27.44 9.54 18.97
N GLU A 543 27.84 9.52 20.26
CA GLU A 543 29.20 9.14 20.67
C GLU A 543 29.53 7.67 20.43
N TYR A 544 28.53 6.78 20.39
CA TYR A 544 28.71 5.36 20.06
C TYR A 544 28.42 5.03 18.58
N GLY A 545 28.01 6.01 17.77
CA GLY A 545 27.85 5.83 16.33
C GLY A 545 26.66 4.95 15.89
N TYR A 546 25.76 4.59 16.81
CA TYR A 546 24.55 3.82 16.49
C TYR A 546 23.61 4.60 15.57
N GLY A 547 23.01 3.92 14.59
CA GLY A 547 22.16 4.53 13.55
C GLY A 547 22.94 5.26 12.45
N LYS A 548 24.14 5.78 12.76
CA LYS A 548 25.05 6.38 11.76
C LYS A 548 25.87 5.32 11.01
N TYR A 549 26.37 4.31 11.72
CA TYR A 549 27.18 3.24 11.15
C TYR A 549 26.41 1.92 11.19
N LYS A 550 26.28 1.26 10.04
CA LYS A 550 25.47 0.03 9.90
C LYS A 550 25.96 -1.13 10.77
N ASP A 551 27.27 -1.20 11.03
CA ASP A 551 27.89 -2.29 11.80
C ASP A 551 27.99 -2.00 13.31
N VAL A 552 27.35 -0.92 13.78
CA VAL A 552 27.12 -0.67 15.20
C VAL A 552 25.68 -1.06 15.52
N ILE A 553 25.52 -2.11 16.31
CA ILE A 553 24.23 -2.72 16.64
C ILE A 553 24.04 -2.85 18.15
N ASP A 554 22.81 -3.09 18.60
CA ASP A 554 22.51 -3.37 20.00
C ASP A 554 22.54 -4.87 20.33
N GLY A 555 22.52 -5.19 21.63
CA GLY A 555 22.54 -6.57 22.11
C GLY A 555 21.34 -7.42 21.64
N LEU A 556 20.15 -6.85 21.43
CA LEU A 556 18.99 -7.61 20.95
C LEU A 556 19.14 -7.94 19.45
N GLN A 557 19.65 -6.99 18.65
CA GLN A 557 20.01 -7.23 17.26
C GLN A 557 21.07 -8.32 17.14
N PHE A 558 22.10 -8.30 17.99
CA PHE A 558 23.12 -9.35 18.01
C PHE A 558 22.53 -10.71 18.40
N GLU A 559 21.65 -10.76 19.40
CA GLU A 559 20.93 -11.98 19.77
C GLU A 559 20.08 -12.53 18.59
N ARG A 560 19.47 -11.64 17.77
CA ARG A 560 18.77 -12.07 16.54
C ARG A 560 19.71 -12.72 15.53
N LEU A 561 20.93 -12.20 15.37
CA LEU A 561 21.93 -12.80 14.47
C LEU A 561 22.41 -14.17 14.95
N LEU A 562 22.47 -14.37 16.28
CA LEU A 562 22.85 -15.65 16.89
C LEU A 562 21.74 -16.72 16.77
N SER A 563 20.47 -16.31 16.68
CA SER A 563 19.33 -17.23 16.63
C SER A 563 19.28 -18.02 15.33
N ALA A 564 19.07 -19.35 15.43
CA ALA A 564 18.88 -20.23 14.28
C ALA A 564 17.61 -19.89 13.47
N SER A 565 16.60 -19.32 14.11
CA SER A 565 15.39 -18.79 13.46
C SER A 565 15.51 -17.31 13.07
N GLY A 566 16.69 -16.71 13.28
CA GLY A 566 16.98 -15.32 12.97
C GLY A 566 17.21 -15.07 11.47
N PRO A 567 17.36 -13.80 11.07
CA PRO A 567 17.49 -13.40 9.66
C PRO A 567 18.73 -13.98 8.96
N THR A 568 19.70 -14.47 9.73
CA THR A 568 20.95 -15.05 9.23
C THR A 568 21.10 -16.53 9.59
N LEU A 569 20.01 -17.19 10.02
CA LEU A 569 20.00 -18.61 10.40
C LEU A 569 21.10 -18.99 11.41
N GLY A 570 21.36 -18.08 12.35
CA GLY A 570 22.37 -18.25 13.40
C GLY A 570 23.80 -17.96 12.96
N GLN A 571 24.03 -17.52 11.72
CA GLN A 571 25.34 -17.07 11.24
C GLN A 571 25.55 -15.59 11.56
N ILE A 572 26.67 -15.25 12.17
CA ILE A 572 26.97 -13.86 12.54
C ILE A 572 27.49 -13.14 11.29
N ARG A 573 26.68 -12.23 10.75
CA ARG A 573 26.97 -11.48 9.52
C ARG A 573 26.83 -9.98 9.76
N ARG A 574 27.73 -9.20 9.17
CA ARG A 574 27.71 -7.74 9.19
C ARG A 574 26.45 -7.19 8.50
N PRO A 575 25.72 -6.25 9.12
CA PRO A 575 24.62 -5.57 8.46
C PRO A 575 25.03 -4.76 7.23
N SER A 576 26.27 -4.28 7.14
CA SER A 576 26.73 -3.47 6.01
C SER A 576 26.89 -4.27 4.71
N ASP A 577 27.52 -5.44 4.78
CA ASP A 577 27.97 -6.19 3.60
C ASP A 577 27.80 -7.73 3.69
N GLY A 578 27.23 -8.24 4.78
CA GLY A 578 26.91 -9.66 4.95
C GLY A 578 28.12 -10.57 5.21
N LYS A 579 29.34 -10.02 5.35
CA LYS A 579 30.54 -10.79 5.70
C LYS A 579 30.53 -11.21 7.16
N VAL A 580 31.30 -12.25 7.50
CA VAL A 580 31.50 -12.67 8.89
C VAL A 580 32.50 -11.71 9.55
N PRO A 581 32.14 -11.02 10.66
CA PRO A 581 33.08 -10.14 11.36
C PRO A 581 34.18 -10.98 12.03
N LYS A 582 35.44 -10.53 11.95
CA LYS A 582 36.57 -11.16 12.62
C LYS A 582 36.92 -10.46 13.93
N GLU A 583 36.71 -9.17 14.01
CA GLU A 583 36.94 -8.36 15.21
C GLU A 583 35.61 -7.81 15.74
N VAL A 584 35.16 -8.26 16.90
CA VAL A 584 33.90 -7.79 17.51
C VAL A 584 34.15 -7.14 18.86
N VAL A 585 33.65 -5.92 19.04
CA VAL A 585 33.77 -5.18 20.31
C VAL A 585 32.40 -5.04 20.97
N PHE A 586 32.27 -5.57 22.18
CA PHE A 586 31.12 -5.39 23.04
C PHE A 586 31.36 -4.24 24.02
N ILE A 587 30.45 -3.28 24.08
CA ILE A 587 30.54 -2.13 24.98
C ILE A 587 29.49 -2.29 26.08
N LYS A 588 29.93 -2.51 27.32
CA LYS A 588 29.02 -2.64 28.47
C LYS A 588 28.58 -1.29 29.01
N CYS A 589 27.44 -1.32 29.71
CA CYS A 589 26.91 -0.18 30.45
C CYS A 589 26.64 1.05 29.59
N VAL A 590 26.24 0.88 28.34
CA VAL A 590 25.84 2.00 27.49
C VAL A 590 24.58 2.63 28.09
N ARG A 591 24.76 3.85 28.62
CA ARG A 591 23.82 4.62 29.44
C ARG A 591 23.41 4.03 30.79
N SER A 592 23.81 2.81 31.15
CA SER A 592 23.56 2.32 32.51
C SER A 592 24.53 2.98 33.49
N ARG A 593 24.05 3.36 34.68
CA ARG A 593 24.85 4.05 35.72
C ARG A 593 25.40 5.41 35.28
N ASP A 594 24.61 6.14 34.51
CA ASP A 594 24.91 7.49 34.01
C ASP A 594 24.11 8.54 34.81
N GLN A 595 24.69 9.00 35.93
CA GLN A 595 24.02 9.96 36.84
C GLN A 595 23.73 11.30 36.16
N GLU A 596 24.67 11.81 35.36
CA GLU A 596 24.56 13.13 34.71
C GLU A 596 23.41 13.21 33.71
N ARG A 597 22.98 12.06 33.18
CA ARG A 597 21.88 11.96 32.21
C ARG A 597 20.65 11.23 32.75
N GLY A 598 20.48 11.21 34.09
CA GLY A 598 19.24 10.78 34.73
C GLY A 598 19.05 9.27 34.89
N MET A 599 20.11 8.46 34.68
CA MET A 599 20.01 6.99 34.80
C MET A 599 21.05 6.41 35.75
N PRO A 600 20.88 6.60 37.07
CA PRO A 600 21.89 6.25 38.07
C PRO A 600 21.99 4.75 38.36
N TYR A 601 21.00 3.96 37.95
CA TYR A 601 20.91 2.54 38.30
C TYR A 601 21.59 1.61 37.27
N CYS A 602 21.84 0.38 37.71
CA CYS A 602 22.39 -0.68 36.87
C CYS A 602 21.25 -1.51 36.27
N SER A 603 21.32 -1.80 34.97
CA SER A 603 20.37 -2.70 34.30
C SER A 603 20.55 -4.18 34.70
N LYS A 604 21.57 -4.51 35.50
CA LYS A 604 21.89 -5.83 36.09
C LYS A 604 22.24 -6.96 35.11
N ILE A 605 21.53 -7.07 33.98
CA ILE A 605 21.61 -8.21 33.06
C ILE A 605 22.75 -8.11 32.04
N CYS A 606 23.24 -6.90 31.73
CA CYS A 606 24.19 -6.67 30.63
C CYS A 606 25.56 -7.30 30.86
N CYS A 607 25.94 -7.58 32.11
CA CYS A 607 27.17 -8.32 32.37
C CYS A 607 27.09 -9.75 31.84
N MET A 608 25.95 -10.41 32.04
CA MET A 608 25.76 -11.83 31.75
C MET A 608 25.43 -12.08 30.28
N TYR A 609 24.50 -11.31 29.68
CA TYR A 609 24.18 -11.55 28.27
C TYR A 609 25.36 -11.19 27.35
N THR A 610 26.18 -10.19 27.69
CA THR A 610 27.38 -9.89 26.91
C THR A 610 28.42 -11.00 27.02
N ALA A 611 28.59 -11.62 28.19
CA ALA A 611 29.45 -12.79 28.33
C ALA A 611 28.96 -13.93 27.43
N LYS A 612 27.64 -14.23 27.47
CA LYS A 612 27.00 -15.21 26.59
C LYS A 612 27.22 -14.87 25.11
N HIS A 613 27.00 -13.62 24.71
CA HIS A 613 27.19 -13.17 23.32
C HIS A 613 28.62 -13.35 22.84
N ALA A 614 29.60 -12.97 23.66
CA ALA A 614 31.02 -13.10 23.31
C ALA A 614 31.44 -14.58 23.18
N MET A 615 31.00 -15.46 24.09
CA MET A 615 31.25 -16.90 24.00
C MET A 615 30.60 -17.51 22.74
N LEU A 616 29.31 -17.23 22.51
CA LEU A 616 28.59 -17.76 21.34
C LEU A 616 29.15 -17.24 20.01
N TYR A 617 29.71 -16.04 20.02
CA TYR A 617 30.49 -15.52 18.90
C TYR A 617 31.75 -16.36 18.68
N LYS A 618 32.57 -16.57 19.71
CA LYS A 618 33.80 -17.38 19.62
C LYS A 618 33.52 -18.82 19.19
N HIS A 619 32.41 -19.43 19.63
CA HIS A 619 32.03 -20.78 19.19
C HIS A 619 31.63 -20.85 17.71
N ARG A 620 31.06 -19.77 17.16
CA ARG A 620 30.64 -19.69 15.74
C ARG A 620 31.74 -19.17 14.82
N VAL A 621 32.64 -18.36 15.34
CA VAL A 621 33.77 -17.75 14.63
C VAL A 621 35.04 -18.04 15.44
N PRO A 622 35.57 -19.27 15.39
CA PRO A 622 36.69 -19.68 16.23
C PRO A 622 37.95 -18.84 16.02
N ASP A 623 38.18 -18.42 14.78
CA ASP A 623 39.31 -17.59 14.35
C ASP A 623 39.06 -16.07 14.52
N GLY A 624 37.90 -15.69 15.04
CA GLY A 624 37.57 -14.30 15.37
C GLY A 624 38.01 -13.93 16.79
N GLN A 625 38.20 -12.64 17.03
CA GLN A 625 38.51 -12.09 18.35
C GLN A 625 37.34 -11.26 18.87
N ALA A 626 37.06 -11.40 20.16
CA ALA A 626 36.05 -10.64 20.89
C ALA A 626 36.71 -9.80 21.98
N TYR A 627 36.29 -8.54 22.07
CA TYR A 627 36.68 -7.62 23.14
C TYR A 627 35.46 -7.17 23.92
N VAL A 628 35.58 -7.06 25.23
CA VAL A 628 34.50 -6.59 26.10
C VAL A 628 35.01 -5.41 26.91
N PHE A 629 34.57 -4.20 26.56
CA PHE A 629 34.80 -3.01 27.39
C PHE A 629 33.85 -3.02 28.58
N TYR A 630 34.39 -2.89 29.79
CA TYR A 630 33.61 -2.87 31.03
C TYR A 630 34.20 -1.89 32.05
N MET A 631 33.33 -1.32 32.90
CA MET A 631 33.76 -0.55 34.07
C MET A 631 33.92 -1.46 35.28
N ASP A 632 32.84 -2.18 35.61
CA ASP A 632 32.77 -3.22 36.64
C ASP A 632 31.89 -4.35 36.13
N ILE A 633 32.14 -5.56 36.63
CA ILE A 633 31.33 -6.75 36.36
C ILE A 633 30.43 -7.00 37.56
N ARG A 634 29.11 -7.07 37.32
CA ARG A 634 28.11 -7.41 38.34
C ARG A 634 27.47 -8.76 38.02
N ALA A 635 28.20 -9.84 38.29
CA ALA A 635 27.80 -11.23 38.04
C ALA A 635 27.16 -11.86 39.30
N GLY A 636 26.09 -11.26 39.82
CA GLY A 636 25.43 -11.73 41.03
C GLY A 636 24.58 -12.98 40.80
N GLY A 637 25.03 -14.15 41.25
CA GLY A 637 24.33 -15.42 41.14
C GLY A 637 25.26 -16.62 41.31
N LYS A 638 24.71 -17.80 41.59
CA LYS A 638 25.50 -19.04 41.68
C LYS A 638 26.02 -19.41 40.29
N GLY A 639 27.34 -19.46 40.10
CA GLY A 639 27.95 -19.85 38.82
C GLY A 639 28.09 -18.72 37.79
N TYR A 640 27.70 -17.49 38.13
CA TYR A 640 27.72 -16.35 37.19
C TYR A 640 29.12 -15.76 37.03
N GLU A 641 29.92 -15.69 38.09
CA GLU A 641 31.32 -15.27 38.01
C GLU A 641 32.13 -16.30 37.21
N GLU A 642 31.94 -17.58 37.48
CA GLU A 642 32.56 -18.70 36.77
C GLU A 642 32.12 -18.75 35.29
N PHE A 643 30.96 -18.20 34.95
CA PHE A 643 30.53 -18.04 33.56
C PHE A 643 31.32 -16.93 32.86
N VAL A 644 31.60 -15.82 33.53
CA VAL A 644 32.47 -14.76 33.00
C VAL A 644 33.92 -15.25 32.91
N GLN A 645 34.42 -16.00 33.90
CA GLN A 645 35.75 -16.59 33.88
C GLN A 645 35.92 -17.55 32.71
N ARG A 646 34.93 -18.42 32.45
CA ARG A 646 34.94 -19.30 31.26
C ARG A 646 35.05 -18.52 29.95
N ALA A 647 34.33 -17.40 29.81
CA ALA A 647 34.45 -16.57 28.62
C ALA A 647 35.88 -16.04 28.42
N THR A 648 36.56 -15.66 29.50
CA THR A 648 37.92 -15.11 29.45
C THR A 648 38.99 -16.21 29.29
N GLU A 649 38.90 -17.29 30.06
CA GLU A 649 39.94 -18.32 30.17
C GLU A 649 39.84 -19.43 29.13
N GLN A 650 38.61 -19.82 28.75
CA GLN A 650 38.39 -20.93 27.81
C GLN A 650 38.13 -20.43 26.40
N ASP A 651 37.33 -19.38 26.27
CA ASP A 651 36.95 -18.82 24.96
C ASP A 651 37.83 -17.62 24.54
N GLU A 652 38.86 -17.28 25.33
CA GLU A 652 39.86 -16.24 25.04
C GLU A 652 39.25 -14.86 24.71
N VAL A 653 38.11 -14.52 25.32
CA VAL A 653 37.48 -13.20 25.19
C VAL A 653 38.28 -12.18 26.01
N LEU A 654 38.70 -11.08 25.37
CA LEU A 654 39.52 -10.06 26.02
C LEU A 654 38.65 -9.04 26.75
N TYR A 655 38.66 -9.08 28.07
CA TYR A 655 37.97 -8.13 28.92
C TYR A 655 38.86 -6.92 29.24
N LEU A 656 38.44 -5.76 28.76
CA LEU A 656 39.18 -4.51 28.89
C LEU A 656 38.48 -3.58 29.88
N ARG A 657 39.16 -3.26 30.98
CA ARG A 657 38.60 -2.42 32.04
C ARG A 657 38.68 -0.95 31.65
N GLY A 658 37.74 -0.49 30.85
CA GLY A 658 37.77 0.86 30.31
C GLY A 658 36.40 1.43 29.99
N ARG A 659 36.34 2.78 29.91
CA ARG A 659 35.17 3.50 29.40
C ARG A 659 35.45 3.92 27.96
N VAL A 660 34.54 3.57 27.05
CA VAL A 660 34.59 4.02 25.66
C VAL A 660 34.17 5.49 25.61
N SER A 661 34.97 6.31 24.95
CA SER A 661 34.76 7.75 24.77
C SER A 661 34.12 8.05 23.42
N LYS A 662 34.48 7.32 22.37
CA LYS A 662 34.02 7.57 21.01
C LYS A 662 34.09 6.33 20.14
N VAL A 663 33.11 6.18 19.26
CA VAL A 663 33.08 5.18 18.17
C VAL A 663 32.90 5.92 16.85
N PHE A 664 33.74 5.60 15.86
CA PHE A 664 33.66 6.21 14.53
C PHE A 664 34.16 5.27 13.45
N GLN A 665 33.69 5.45 12.22
CA GLN A 665 34.12 4.63 11.09
C GLN A 665 35.36 5.21 10.41
N GLN A 666 36.33 4.35 10.11
CA GLN A 666 37.51 4.66 9.30
C GLN A 666 37.70 3.56 8.25
N GLY A 667 37.41 3.88 6.98
CA GLY A 667 37.37 2.88 5.92
C GLY A 667 36.29 1.81 6.16
N GLU A 668 36.66 0.54 6.07
CA GLU A 668 35.76 -0.61 6.31
C GLU A 668 35.64 -1.03 7.79
N LYS A 669 36.40 -0.39 8.69
CA LYS A 669 36.46 -0.74 10.12
C LYS A 669 35.78 0.32 10.99
N ILE A 670 35.28 -0.11 12.14
CA ILE A 670 34.73 0.72 13.20
C ILE A 670 35.79 0.87 14.29
N ILE A 671 36.28 2.08 14.49
CA ILE A 671 37.28 2.39 15.50
C ILE A 671 36.58 2.68 16.82
N VAL A 672 36.98 1.94 17.87
CA VAL A 672 36.50 2.12 19.24
C VAL A 672 37.63 2.72 20.08
N TRP A 673 37.43 3.94 20.57
CA TRP A 673 38.35 4.64 21.45
C TRP A 673 37.89 4.55 22.91
N GLY A 674 38.69 3.91 23.74
CA GLY A 674 38.48 3.84 25.18
C GLY A 674 39.70 4.28 25.98
N THR A 675 39.51 4.37 27.28
CA THR A 675 40.60 4.60 28.23
C THR A 675 40.58 3.48 29.25
N ASP A 676 41.73 2.85 29.47
CA ASP A 676 41.92 1.92 30.58
C ASP A 676 41.79 2.69 31.89
N THR A 677 40.85 2.27 32.73
CA THR A 677 40.55 2.96 33.99
C THR A 677 41.59 2.71 35.09
N LEU A 678 42.46 1.71 34.94
CA LEU A 678 43.54 1.41 35.87
C LEU A 678 44.81 2.18 35.53
N THR A 679 45.20 2.21 34.25
CA THR A 679 46.47 2.81 33.81
C THR A 679 46.31 4.24 33.27
N GLY A 680 45.10 4.63 32.86
CA GLY A 680 44.82 5.89 32.17
C GLY A 680 45.27 5.90 30.70
N GLU A 681 45.77 4.77 30.19
CA GLU A 681 46.23 4.66 28.81
C GLU A 681 45.06 4.62 27.83
N LYS A 682 45.31 5.13 26.62
CA LYS A 682 44.33 5.10 25.53
C LYS A 682 44.35 3.71 24.90
N ILE A 683 43.17 3.13 24.75
CA ILE A 683 42.95 1.88 24.03
C ILE A 683 42.21 2.20 22.74
N GLU A 684 42.75 1.73 21.62
CA GLU A 684 42.14 1.84 20.29
C GLU A 684 42.00 0.45 19.68
N ILE A 685 40.79 0.11 19.23
CA ILE A 685 40.50 -1.17 18.59
C ILE A 685 39.77 -0.92 17.27
N ALA A 686 40.27 -1.52 16.20
CA ALA A 686 39.63 -1.52 14.88
C ALA A 686 38.74 -2.76 14.74
N ALA A 687 37.43 -2.58 14.94
CA ALA A 687 36.43 -3.63 14.90
C ALA A 687 35.77 -3.77 13.52
N ASP A 688 35.31 -4.98 13.19
CA ASP A 688 34.39 -5.23 12.09
C ASP A 688 32.94 -4.96 12.48
N MET A 689 32.62 -5.10 13.77
CA MET A 689 31.28 -4.89 14.33
C MET A 689 31.37 -4.47 15.79
N VAL A 690 30.48 -3.57 16.21
CA VAL A 690 30.36 -3.12 17.60
C VAL A 690 28.97 -3.44 18.13
N VAL A 691 28.90 -4.03 19.32
CA VAL A 691 27.65 -4.42 19.98
C VAL A 691 27.48 -3.62 21.26
N LEU A 692 26.40 -2.84 21.34
CA LEU A 692 26.09 -1.97 22.46
C LEU A 692 25.19 -2.67 23.47
N ALA A 693 25.67 -2.77 24.72
CA ALA A 693 24.89 -3.31 25.82
C ALA A 693 24.11 -2.18 26.52
N THR A 694 22.94 -1.87 25.95
CA THR A 694 22.11 -0.72 26.30
C THR A 694 21.35 -0.89 27.61
N ALA A 695 21.09 0.23 28.27
CA ALA A 695 20.29 0.27 29.48
C ALA A 695 18.81 -0.07 29.24
N MET A 696 18.19 -0.67 30.25
CA MET A 696 16.75 -0.97 30.28
C MET A 696 15.97 0.19 30.90
N LEU A 697 14.86 0.54 30.27
CA LEU A 697 13.87 1.53 30.68
C LEU A 697 12.53 0.84 30.96
N PRO A 698 11.64 1.45 31.76
CA PRO A 698 10.25 1.00 31.80
C PRO A 698 9.63 1.06 30.40
N ASN A 699 8.73 0.13 30.12
CA ASN A 699 8.01 0.12 28.84
C ASN A 699 7.24 1.44 28.65
N LYS A 700 7.29 2.06 27.48
CA LYS A 700 6.61 3.32 27.13
C LYS A 700 5.10 3.27 27.41
N ALA A 701 4.45 2.12 27.21
CA ALA A 701 3.03 1.93 27.49
C ALA A 701 2.69 1.97 29.00
N THR A 702 3.68 1.86 29.88
CA THR A 702 3.49 1.88 31.34
C THR A 702 2.88 3.20 31.81
N ALA A 703 3.24 4.34 31.19
CA ALA A 703 2.72 5.65 31.57
C ALA A 703 1.19 5.75 31.38
N GLU A 704 0.66 5.24 30.27
CA GLU A 704 -0.78 5.19 30.02
C GLU A 704 -1.48 4.18 30.93
N LEU A 705 -0.84 3.03 31.18
CA LEU A 705 -1.38 2.01 32.07
C LEU A 705 -1.48 2.52 33.52
N VAL A 706 -0.49 3.27 34.00
CA VAL A 706 -0.48 3.90 35.33
C VAL A 706 -1.67 4.85 35.49
N LYS A 707 -2.02 5.63 34.46
CA LYS A 707 -3.21 6.52 34.50
C LYS A 707 -4.51 5.71 34.61
N LYS A 708 -4.61 4.60 33.87
CA LYS A 708 -5.81 3.74 33.85
C LYS A 708 -6.00 2.95 35.14
N LEU A 709 -4.93 2.33 35.64
CA LEU A 709 -4.96 1.47 36.82
C LEU A 709 -4.71 2.22 38.14
N LYS A 710 -4.22 3.47 38.07
CA LYS A 710 -3.85 4.31 39.22
C LYS A 710 -2.86 3.63 40.17
N VAL A 711 -1.84 2.99 39.60
CA VAL A 711 -0.79 2.27 40.34
C VAL A 711 0.48 3.12 40.49
N PRO A 712 1.22 3.01 41.61
CA PRO A 712 2.40 3.83 41.86
C PRO A 712 3.62 3.39 41.04
N THR A 713 4.49 4.34 40.73
CA THR A 713 5.82 4.10 40.14
C THR A 713 6.94 4.65 41.02
N ASP A 714 8.15 4.16 40.80
CA ASP A 714 9.37 4.80 41.29
C ASP A 714 9.69 6.09 40.50
N PRO A 715 10.71 6.89 40.91
CA PRO A 715 11.11 8.11 40.21
C PRO A 715 11.58 7.91 38.76
N TYR A 716 11.86 6.68 38.35
CA TYR A 716 12.34 6.32 37.02
C TYR A 716 11.24 5.73 36.12
N GLY A 717 10.01 5.56 36.65
CA GLY A 717 8.85 5.08 35.92
C GLY A 717 8.62 3.57 35.98
N PHE A 718 9.38 2.82 36.80
CA PHE A 718 9.08 1.41 37.05
C PHE A 718 7.94 1.25 38.07
N LEU A 719 7.14 0.20 37.94
CA LEU A 719 6.03 -0.08 38.83
C LEU A 719 6.52 -0.42 40.24
N ASN A 720 5.90 0.19 41.25
CA ASN A 720 6.27 -0.02 42.64
C ASN A 720 5.30 -1.00 43.31
N GLU A 721 5.84 -1.97 44.03
CA GLU A 721 5.04 -2.92 44.81
C GLU A 721 4.64 -2.32 46.16
N ALA A 722 3.55 -2.82 46.74
CA ALA A 722 2.99 -2.31 47.99
C ALA A 722 3.99 -2.41 49.14
N HIS A 723 4.63 -3.57 49.31
CA HIS A 723 5.70 -3.72 50.30
C HIS A 723 6.59 -4.94 50.01
N PRO A 724 7.93 -4.78 49.86
CA PRO A 724 8.83 -5.87 49.43
C PRO A 724 8.81 -7.15 50.30
N LYS A 725 8.54 -7.03 51.60
CA LYS A 725 8.45 -8.18 52.53
C LYS A 725 7.03 -8.66 52.86
N LEU A 726 6.12 -7.74 53.17
CA LEU A 726 4.78 -8.05 53.68
C LEU A 726 3.77 -8.31 52.55
N ARG A 727 3.90 -7.57 51.44
CA ARG A 727 2.99 -7.63 50.29
C ARG A 727 3.81 -7.56 48.99
N PRO A 728 4.73 -8.52 48.75
CA PRO A 728 5.50 -8.54 47.51
C PRO A 728 4.54 -8.75 46.34
N VAL A 729 4.90 -8.26 45.16
CA VAL A 729 4.18 -8.41 43.87
C VAL A 729 2.75 -7.83 43.80
N GLU A 730 2.23 -7.31 44.91
CA GLU A 730 0.92 -6.66 45.01
C GLU A 730 1.06 -5.16 44.79
N PHE A 731 0.02 -4.53 44.22
CA PHE A 731 -0.17 -3.09 44.36
C PHE A 731 -0.93 -2.76 45.65
N ILE A 732 -0.97 -1.46 45.98
CA ILE A 732 -1.77 -0.98 47.12
C ILE A 732 -3.25 -1.32 46.88
N SER A 733 -3.75 -1.08 45.66
CA SER A 733 -5.09 -1.45 45.24
C SER A 733 -5.25 -2.96 45.14
N SER A 734 -6.25 -3.51 45.83
CA SER A 734 -6.58 -4.94 45.80
C SER A 734 -6.91 -5.45 44.39
N GLY A 735 -6.57 -6.71 44.12
CA GLY A 735 -6.80 -7.35 42.82
C GLY A 735 -5.80 -6.98 41.71
N LEU A 736 -4.88 -6.04 41.96
CA LEU A 736 -3.83 -5.66 41.02
C LEU A 736 -2.46 -6.19 41.48
N TYR A 737 -1.72 -6.77 40.55
CA TYR A 737 -0.41 -7.37 40.77
C TYR A 737 0.58 -6.95 39.69
N LEU A 738 1.87 -7.17 39.93
CA LEU A 738 2.94 -6.88 38.98
C LEU A 738 3.96 -8.02 38.90
N ALA A 739 4.58 -8.19 37.74
CA ALA A 739 5.58 -9.22 37.53
C ALA A 739 6.64 -8.83 36.49
N GLY A 740 7.86 -9.34 36.70
CA GLY A 740 8.95 -9.26 35.75
C GLY A 740 9.61 -7.89 35.69
N CYS A 741 10.00 -7.51 34.47
CA CYS A 741 10.77 -6.28 34.25
C CYS A 741 9.96 -4.99 34.38
N SER A 742 8.63 -5.08 34.55
CA SER A 742 7.77 -3.90 34.77
C SER A 742 8.09 -3.19 36.10
N GLN A 743 8.67 -3.90 37.06
CA GLN A 743 9.07 -3.36 38.38
C GLN A 743 10.53 -2.88 38.44
N ALA A 744 11.43 -3.52 37.69
CA ALA A 744 12.86 -3.21 37.67
C ALA A 744 13.56 -4.14 36.67
N PRO A 745 14.77 -3.80 36.18
CA PRO A 745 15.61 -4.73 35.41
C PRO A 745 15.87 -6.04 36.17
N LYS A 746 15.51 -7.18 35.55
CA LYS A 746 15.60 -8.52 36.13
C LYS A 746 16.13 -9.53 35.12
N ASP A 747 16.78 -10.57 35.62
CA ASP A 747 17.08 -11.75 34.80
C ASP A 747 15.87 -12.70 34.69
N ILE A 748 16.02 -13.76 33.90
CA ILE A 748 14.95 -14.73 33.64
C ILE A 748 14.50 -15.44 34.94
N PRO A 749 15.39 -16.02 35.76
CA PRO A 749 14.99 -16.63 37.03
C PRO A 749 14.20 -15.69 37.96
N GLU A 750 14.64 -14.44 38.10
CA GLU A 750 13.95 -13.47 38.95
C GLU A 750 12.56 -13.12 38.41
N ALA A 751 12.44 -12.92 37.09
CA ALA A 751 11.16 -12.65 36.46
C ALA A 751 10.18 -13.82 36.61
N VAL A 752 10.66 -15.06 36.43
CA VAL A 752 9.85 -16.28 36.60
C VAL A 752 9.42 -16.47 38.07
N ALA A 753 10.33 -16.23 39.02
CA ALA A 753 10.00 -16.31 40.44
C ALA A 753 8.93 -15.29 40.83
N GLN A 754 9.07 -14.05 40.34
CA GLN A 754 8.08 -13.00 40.59
C GLN A 754 6.73 -13.31 39.96
N ALA A 755 6.71 -13.80 38.72
CA ALA A 755 5.48 -14.22 38.04
C ALA A 755 4.78 -15.36 38.80
N SER A 756 5.54 -16.33 39.33
CA SER A 756 5.01 -17.40 40.17
C SER A 756 4.42 -16.87 41.48
N GLY A 757 5.06 -15.86 42.08
CA GLY A 757 4.54 -15.16 43.25
C GLY A 757 3.21 -14.45 42.96
N ALA A 758 3.13 -13.72 41.84
CA ALA A 758 1.90 -13.03 41.43
C ALA A 758 0.77 -14.04 41.17
N ALA A 759 1.05 -15.12 40.43
CA ALA A 759 0.09 -16.18 40.17
C ALA A 759 -0.41 -16.84 41.48
N SER A 760 0.49 -17.10 42.44
CA SER A 760 0.13 -17.65 43.75
C SER A 760 -0.79 -16.71 44.54
N LYS A 761 -0.51 -15.40 44.54
CA LYS A 761 -1.36 -14.41 45.20
C LYS A 761 -2.74 -14.29 44.57
N VAL A 762 -2.80 -14.30 43.24
CA VAL A 762 -4.07 -14.33 42.49
C VAL A 762 -4.86 -15.59 42.82
N ALA A 763 -4.22 -16.77 42.75
CA ALA A 763 -4.86 -18.04 43.08
C ALA A 763 -5.37 -18.07 44.53
N SER A 764 -4.63 -17.45 45.46
CA SER A 764 -5.07 -17.34 46.87
C SER A 764 -6.36 -16.55 47.03
N ILE A 765 -6.59 -15.50 46.22
CA ILE A 765 -7.86 -14.75 46.24
C ILE A 765 -8.98 -15.62 45.72
N PHE A 766 -8.80 -16.27 44.57
CA PHE A 766 -9.84 -17.09 43.95
C PHE A 766 -10.13 -18.41 44.67
N SER A 767 -9.23 -18.86 45.54
CA SER A 767 -9.43 -20.08 46.34
C SER A 767 -10.38 -19.90 47.54
N ARG A 768 -10.84 -18.68 47.82
CA ARG A 768 -11.67 -18.35 48.98
C ARG A 768 -13.08 -17.99 48.55
N ASP A 769 -14.07 -18.48 49.27
CA ASP A 769 -15.47 -18.12 49.07
C ASP A 769 -15.77 -16.68 49.52
N GLU A 770 -14.98 -16.16 50.47
CA GLU A 770 -15.11 -14.81 51.03
C GLU A 770 -13.75 -14.11 51.09
N LEU A 771 -13.76 -12.80 50.80
CA LEU A 771 -12.58 -11.93 50.89
C LEU A 771 -12.67 -11.05 52.13
N PHE A 772 -11.63 -11.11 52.95
CA PHE A 772 -11.48 -10.24 54.12
C PHE A 772 -10.83 -8.92 53.69
N HIS A 773 -11.52 -7.81 53.90
CA HIS A 773 -11.01 -6.46 53.66
C HIS A 773 -10.51 -5.84 54.97
N ASP A 774 -9.48 -5.00 54.91
CA ASP A 774 -8.99 -4.25 56.07
C ASP A 774 -10.11 -3.37 56.66
N PRO A 775 -10.37 -3.41 57.99
CA PRO A 775 -11.42 -2.60 58.62
C PRO A 775 -11.06 -1.11 58.71
N ALA A 776 -9.83 -0.70 58.39
CA ALA A 776 -9.36 0.69 58.41
C ALA A 776 -9.92 1.54 57.25
N ILE A 777 -11.21 1.41 56.95
CA ILE A 777 -11.89 2.15 55.88
C ILE A 777 -12.23 3.58 56.31
N THR A 778 -12.36 4.51 55.37
CA THR A 778 -12.88 5.86 55.65
C THR A 778 -14.37 5.91 55.38
N ASP A 779 -15.17 6.09 56.43
CA ASP A 779 -16.63 6.19 56.34
C ASP A 779 -17.08 7.64 56.13
N VAL A 780 -18.39 7.87 55.97
CA VAL A 780 -19.01 9.20 55.92
C VAL A 780 -20.13 9.28 56.94
N ASP A 781 -20.05 10.27 57.83
CA ASP A 781 -21.16 10.67 58.69
C ASP A 781 -22.20 11.44 57.87
N GLU A 782 -23.37 10.84 57.67
CA GLU A 782 -24.45 11.41 56.85
C GLU A 782 -25.00 12.72 57.45
N ASP A 783 -24.99 12.88 58.77
CA ASP A 783 -25.52 14.07 59.45
C ASP A 783 -24.61 15.29 59.27
N LEU A 784 -23.30 15.06 59.07
CA LEU A 784 -22.29 16.10 58.84
C LEU A 784 -21.99 16.33 57.34
N CYS A 785 -22.41 15.42 56.47
CA CYS A 785 -22.11 15.49 55.05
C CYS A 785 -22.97 16.56 54.35
N CYS A 786 -22.32 17.53 53.68
CA CYS A 786 -23.02 18.54 52.89
C CYS A 786 -23.17 18.20 51.40
N GLY A 787 -22.77 16.98 50.98
CA GLY A 787 -22.93 16.53 49.60
C GLY A 787 -22.05 17.24 48.56
N CYS A 788 -20.94 17.88 48.94
CA CYS A 788 -20.13 18.69 48.03
C CYS A 788 -19.35 17.92 46.96
N GLY A 789 -19.24 16.58 47.06
CA GLY A 789 -18.58 15.73 46.07
C GLY A 789 -17.05 15.76 46.06
N ILE A 790 -16.38 16.66 46.79
CA ILE A 790 -14.90 16.77 46.82
C ILE A 790 -14.23 15.43 47.13
N CYS A 791 -14.75 14.70 48.13
CA CYS A 791 -14.21 13.40 48.52
C CYS A 791 -14.39 12.29 47.46
N VAL A 792 -15.29 12.47 46.48
CA VAL A 792 -15.45 11.58 45.32
C VAL A 792 -14.33 11.84 44.32
N GLU A 793 -14.03 13.11 44.02
CA GLU A 793 -12.98 13.48 43.06
C GLU A 793 -11.58 13.07 43.51
N VAL A 794 -11.27 13.27 44.80
CA VAL A 794 -9.94 12.91 45.35
C VAL A 794 -9.79 11.42 45.64
N CYS A 795 -10.83 10.59 45.50
CA CYS A 795 -10.74 9.17 45.82
C CYS A 795 -9.96 8.40 44.74
N PRO A 796 -8.75 7.87 45.04
CA PRO A 796 -7.98 7.15 44.04
C PRO A 796 -8.69 5.83 43.66
N TYR A 797 -9.39 5.19 44.59
CA TYR A 797 -10.00 3.86 44.41
C TYR A 797 -11.43 3.85 43.85
N ARG A 798 -12.01 5.02 43.56
CA ARG A 798 -13.44 5.15 43.15
C ARG A 798 -14.43 4.48 44.11
N ALA A 799 -14.06 4.41 45.39
CA ALA A 799 -14.87 3.80 46.43
C ALA A 799 -16.05 4.69 46.89
N ARG A 800 -16.26 5.86 46.28
CA ARG A 800 -17.20 6.87 46.74
C ARG A 800 -18.08 7.35 45.59
N LYS A 801 -19.37 7.56 45.88
CA LYS A 801 -20.34 8.08 44.91
C LYS A 801 -21.23 9.10 45.60
N LEU A 802 -21.52 10.21 44.92
CA LEU A 802 -22.49 11.19 45.41
C LEU A 802 -23.91 10.63 45.19
N ASP A 803 -24.67 10.49 46.27
CA ASP A 803 -26.11 10.26 46.21
C ASP A 803 -26.81 11.61 46.07
N THR A 804 -27.36 11.86 44.89
CA THR A 804 -28.03 13.12 44.55
C THR A 804 -29.39 13.29 45.21
N GLU A 805 -30.03 12.21 45.65
CA GLU A 805 -31.34 12.25 46.33
C GLU A 805 -31.16 12.58 47.81
N LYS A 806 -30.25 11.88 48.48
CA LYS A 806 -29.94 12.11 49.91
C LYS A 806 -29.02 13.30 50.15
N LYS A 807 -28.32 13.78 49.10
CA LYS A 807 -27.27 14.82 49.17
C LYS A 807 -26.12 14.46 50.11
N VAL A 808 -25.78 13.18 50.18
CA VAL A 808 -24.62 12.67 50.95
C VAL A 808 -23.73 11.85 50.03
N VAL A 809 -22.49 11.60 50.45
CA VAL A 809 -21.58 10.72 49.70
C VAL A 809 -21.63 9.32 50.30
N GLU A 810 -22.04 8.35 49.49
CA GLU A 810 -22.02 6.93 49.84
C GLU A 810 -20.62 6.34 49.62
N VAL A 811 -20.22 5.42 50.50
CA VAL A 811 -18.95 4.71 50.44
C VAL A 811 -19.19 3.23 50.14
N ASN A 812 -18.61 2.74 49.05
CA ASN A 812 -18.48 1.31 48.81
C ASN A 812 -17.34 0.77 49.69
N LEU A 813 -17.72 0.12 50.79
CA LEU A 813 -16.79 -0.39 51.80
C LEU A 813 -15.81 -1.42 51.23
N ALA A 814 -16.21 -2.18 50.21
CA ALA A 814 -15.37 -3.20 49.59
C ALA A 814 -14.24 -2.64 48.70
N LEU A 815 -14.33 -1.36 48.32
CA LEU A 815 -13.33 -0.67 47.49
C LEU A 815 -12.46 0.30 48.30
N CYS A 816 -12.79 0.57 49.56
CA CYS A 816 -12.16 1.62 50.34
C CYS A 816 -10.87 1.11 51.01
N GLU A 817 -9.70 1.37 50.42
CA GLU A 817 -8.40 0.97 50.99
C GLU A 817 -7.92 1.85 52.18
N GLY A 818 -8.79 2.68 52.77
CA GLY A 818 -8.45 3.36 54.03
C GLY A 818 -7.41 4.48 53.99
N CYS A 819 -7.03 4.98 52.81
CA CYS A 819 -5.91 5.92 52.66
C CYS A 819 -6.08 7.30 53.32
N GLY A 820 -7.27 7.64 53.82
CA GLY A 820 -7.53 8.89 54.56
C GLY A 820 -7.56 10.19 53.72
N VAL A 821 -7.22 10.16 52.42
CA VAL A 821 -7.20 11.34 51.53
C VAL A 821 -8.55 12.08 51.52
N CYS A 822 -9.63 11.32 51.47
CA CYS A 822 -10.99 11.84 51.50
C CYS A 822 -11.35 12.49 52.85
N GLY A 823 -10.78 12.02 53.96
CA GLY A 823 -10.96 12.64 55.27
C GLY A 823 -10.24 13.98 55.35
N ALA A 824 -8.98 14.03 54.91
CA ALA A 824 -8.21 15.28 54.86
C ALA A 824 -8.83 16.34 53.92
N ALA A 825 -9.46 15.91 52.84
CA ALA A 825 -10.13 16.81 51.89
C ALA A 825 -11.56 17.21 52.31
N CYS A 826 -12.13 16.61 53.35
CA CYS A 826 -13.52 16.84 53.75
C CYS A 826 -13.66 18.16 54.52
N PRO A 827 -14.35 19.18 53.96
CA PRO A 827 -14.43 20.49 54.60
C PRO A 827 -15.28 20.49 55.88
N THR A 828 -16.24 19.58 55.99
CA THR A 828 -17.12 19.45 57.17
C THR A 828 -16.59 18.46 58.20
N GLY A 829 -15.50 17.74 57.90
CA GLY A 829 -15.00 16.64 58.74
C GLY A 829 -15.90 15.39 58.75
N ALA A 830 -16.90 15.32 57.87
CA ALA A 830 -17.84 14.18 57.78
C ALA A 830 -17.18 12.87 57.35
N ALA A 831 -16.11 12.91 56.57
CA ALA A 831 -15.37 11.71 56.18
C ALA A 831 -14.27 11.41 57.22
N GLN A 832 -14.38 10.28 57.94
CA GLN A 832 -13.38 9.90 58.95
C GLN A 832 -12.95 8.44 58.81
N PRO A 833 -11.65 8.13 59.03
CA PRO A 833 -11.18 6.75 59.08
C PRO A 833 -11.75 6.04 60.30
N LYS A 834 -12.40 4.89 60.09
CA LYS A 834 -12.88 4.02 61.16
C LYS A 834 -11.69 3.58 62.01
N ASN A 835 -11.88 3.62 63.33
CA ASN A 835 -10.89 3.29 64.36
C ASN A 835 -9.68 4.24 64.45
N PHE A 836 -9.66 5.34 63.67
CA PHE A 836 -8.66 6.40 63.75
C PHE A 836 -9.30 7.79 63.68
N THR A 837 -10.47 7.95 64.30
CA THR A 837 -11.18 9.24 64.32
C THR A 837 -10.32 10.32 64.98
N ASP A 838 -10.54 11.59 64.62
CA ASP A 838 -9.78 12.71 65.21
C ASP A 838 -9.86 12.70 66.74
N LYS A 839 -11.03 12.33 67.29
CA LYS A 839 -11.22 12.17 68.73
C LYS A 839 -10.32 11.07 69.31
N GLN A 840 -10.29 9.89 68.69
CA GLN A 840 -9.43 8.78 69.13
C GLN A 840 -7.95 9.16 69.05
N MET A 841 -7.53 9.82 67.96
CA MET A 841 -6.15 10.29 67.80
C MET A 841 -5.78 11.33 68.87
N LEU A 842 -6.66 12.32 69.12
CA LEU A 842 -6.45 13.32 70.15
C LEU A 842 -6.45 12.71 71.56
N GLU A 843 -7.30 11.72 71.83
CA GLU A 843 -7.29 10.98 73.09
C GLU A 843 -5.99 10.21 73.27
N MET A 844 -5.50 9.51 72.23
CA MET A 844 -4.20 8.82 72.26
C MET A 844 -3.04 9.79 72.52
N VAL A 845 -2.99 10.92 71.82
CA VAL A 845 -1.98 11.97 72.05
C VAL A 845 -2.11 12.52 73.46
N SER A 846 -3.31 12.82 73.93
CA SER A 846 -3.55 13.34 75.28
C SER A 846 -3.18 12.34 76.38
N SER A 847 -3.33 11.04 76.11
CA SER A 847 -2.91 9.98 77.03
C SER A 847 -1.39 9.88 77.11
N ILE A 848 -0.69 10.00 75.98
CA ILE A 848 0.78 10.00 75.93
C ILE A 848 1.34 11.26 76.62
N LEU A 849 0.67 12.40 76.50
CA LEU A 849 1.08 13.66 77.14
C LEU A 849 0.71 13.76 78.64
N ARG A 850 -0.01 12.78 79.18
CA ARG A 850 -0.36 12.71 80.62
C ARG A 850 0.66 11.93 81.45
N ASP A 851 1.52 11.16 80.81
CA ASP A 851 2.78 10.64 81.38
C ASP A 851 3.92 11.64 81.14
#